data_AF-A0A3D2RH45-F1
#
_entry.id   AF-A0A3D2RH45-F1
#
_cell.length_a   1.000
_cell.length_b   1.000
_cell.length_c   1.000
_cell.angle_alpha   90.00
_cell.angle_beta   90.00
_cell.angle_gamma   90.00
#
_symmetry.space_group_name_H-M   'P 1'
#
loop_
_entity.id
_entity.type
_entity.pdbx_description
1 polymer ?
#
loop_
_entity_poly.entity_id
_entity_poly.type
_entity_poly.pdbx_seq_one_letter_code
_entity_poly.pdbx_strand_id
1 'polypeptide(L)'
;MYPEEEANLLKPYTPTDPIFTVDSDYISRARSSSKREESPCGQALEALLVDAERALKQEPLTIVNKPILPPSGDKHDYMSVGAYWWPDPDKPDGLPYIRRDGEPNPEAQTTDRPLLGKLVSTVKSLGFAYGFTGREDYASRAALQLRTWFLDPKTKMNPHLTFGQARPGITDGTNFGLIETAAFAREMLPAISFLRESENWSTEDMHGLQAWFHAFLEWMLTQPLGVAEARHGNNHSSAYDVQVSTYALFVGQPDLARVVLEGVGDRRIAQQIEPDGQQPRELARTKALGYSSMNLSLLLELAEIGRQWGIDLINFETDDRRSIKCALDWLFPYWTGEQEWTFPQIQPFEWERAFRCLRLAAYQYLNKGYEPIDADLAGVGDQEKARQLDNLLNPPFEGQRLHGLPIGKDVVFKDPEPLVDPDFTNGETTLTEAEIEFFKEKGFLVKRGLLDEKETFSRVVDHVWENVPRDLVKRDDPTTWIDAPQGEWTAEDRDNLGLFRRGSWKMRSRTIGTQPFFVDKIANNPRMQQTVESFIGGPVKRANRVRGVYCIFPKSPDRDAKLGPHGDHTCAQLSAMVFADTLPPHCGGFTIWPGSHYMSHPYHRTVHGPLHDDLADDYVKARDEILRRVTPVQFHGKVGDVVFWHPRLVHGPGINYSAEHDQPVVRYIVPCEYQKDGLTSYFNLSHGPAPNRQWWVDTKNFREDVPATPENIWDGWAFRVG
;
A
#
# COMPACT_ATOMS: atom_id res chain seq x y z
N MET A 1 12.13 2.95 -22.83
CA MET A 1 13.04 3.92 -22.20
C MET A 1 13.66 3.28 -20.97
N TYR A 2 14.99 3.36 -20.87
CA TYR A 2 15.81 3.04 -19.70
C TYR A 2 17.28 3.24 -20.08
N PRO A 3 18.20 3.71 -19.22
CA PRO A 3 18.08 4.55 -18.02
C PRO A 3 18.36 6.05 -18.27
N GLU A 4 18.47 6.48 -19.53
CA GLU A 4 18.91 7.84 -19.88
C GLU A 4 17.98 8.94 -19.34
N GLU A 5 16.68 8.68 -19.26
CA GLU A 5 15.71 9.63 -18.69
C GLU A 5 15.80 9.67 -17.16
N GLU A 6 15.95 8.51 -16.51
CA GLU A 6 16.16 8.43 -15.07
C GLU A 6 17.47 9.10 -14.64
N ALA A 7 18.53 8.94 -15.43
CA ALA A 7 19.81 9.62 -15.20
C ALA A 7 19.66 11.15 -15.21
N ASN A 8 18.81 11.70 -16.08
CA ASN A 8 18.54 13.14 -16.13
C ASN A 8 17.75 13.66 -14.91
N LEU A 9 17.07 12.78 -14.17
CA LEU A 9 16.36 13.13 -12.94
C LEU A 9 17.25 13.12 -11.71
N LEU A 10 18.42 12.46 -11.76
CA LEU A 10 19.37 12.41 -10.65
C LEU A 10 19.97 13.80 -10.43
N LYS A 11 19.60 14.44 -9.32
CA LYS A 11 20.13 15.74 -8.91
C LYS A 11 21.48 15.55 -8.21
N PRO A 12 22.36 16.59 -8.18
CA PRO A 12 23.56 16.56 -7.35
C PRO A 12 23.23 16.24 -5.89
N TYR A 13 24.11 15.50 -5.22
CA TYR A 13 23.89 15.15 -3.82
C TYR A 13 23.88 16.40 -2.94
N THR A 14 22.86 16.48 -2.08
CA THR A 14 22.79 17.41 -0.96
C THR A 14 22.34 16.64 0.26
N PRO A 15 22.92 16.88 1.46
CA PRO A 15 22.47 16.22 2.68
C PRO A 15 20.98 16.48 2.96
N THR A 16 20.22 15.41 3.18
CA THR A 16 18.79 15.45 3.49
C THR A 16 18.43 14.31 4.45
N ASP A 17 17.26 14.40 5.08
CA ASP A 17 16.72 13.26 5.81
C ASP A 17 16.50 12.06 4.86
N PRO A 18 17.06 10.88 5.16
CA PRO A 18 16.85 9.69 4.35
C PRO A 18 15.42 9.18 4.48
N ILE A 19 14.87 8.69 3.37
CA ILE A 19 13.57 8.03 3.36
C ILE A 19 13.79 6.52 3.24
N PHE A 20 13.35 5.78 4.25
CA PHE A 20 13.45 4.32 4.27
C PHE A 20 12.17 3.67 3.77
N THR A 21 12.29 2.47 3.23
CA THR A 21 11.19 1.64 2.71
C THR A 21 10.53 0.77 3.79
N VAL A 22 10.89 0.98 5.05
CA VAL A 22 10.33 0.26 6.21
C VAL A 22 9.00 0.91 6.61
N ASP A 23 7.96 0.10 6.81
CA ASP A 23 6.66 0.56 7.31
C ASP A 23 6.75 0.88 8.82
N SER A 24 6.97 2.15 9.15
CA SER A 24 7.12 2.62 10.53
C SER A 24 5.91 2.31 11.42
N ASP A 25 4.70 2.35 10.85
CA ASP A 25 3.47 2.05 11.59
C ASP A 25 3.48 0.58 12.02
N TYR A 26 3.88 -0.32 11.11
CA TYR A 26 3.98 -1.72 11.42
C TYR A 26 5.09 -2.02 12.43
N ILE A 27 6.27 -1.41 12.29
CA ILE A 27 7.36 -1.61 13.24
C ILE A 27 6.93 -1.29 14.68
N SER A 28 6.14 -0.24 14.90
CA SER A 28 5.57 0.08 16.21
C SER A 28 4.68 -1.05 16.76
N ARG A 29 3.82 -1.63 15.91
CA ARG A 29 2.98 -2.78 16.26
C ARG A 29 3.80 -4.04 16.52
N ALA A 30 4.81 -4.31 15.69
CA ALA A 30 5.71 -5.45 15.84
C ALA A 30 6.48 -5.39 17.17
N ARG A 31 7.00 -4.22 17.56
CA ARG A 31 7.63 -3.97 18.88
C ARG A 31 6.67 -4.26 20.05
N SER A 32 5.39 -3.95 19.89
CA SER A 32 4.38 -4.28 20.91
C SER A 32 4.07 -5.77 20.95
N SER A 33 3.94 -6.42 19.79
CA SER A 33 3.66 -7.85 19.71
C SER A 33 4.82 -8.71 20.20
N SER A 34 6.07 -8.31 19.96
CA SER A 34 7.27 -9.05 20.36
C SER A 34 7.45 -9.19 21.87
N LYS A 35 6.69 -8.43 22.68
CA LYS A 35 6.63 -8.59 24.14
C LYS A 35 5.98 -9.92 24.56
N ARG A 36 5.25 -10.59 23.65
CA ARG A 36 4.65 -11.90 23.85
C ARG A 36 5.53 -12.95 23.19
N GLU A 37 6.22 -13.75 23.99
CA GLU A 37 7.21 -14.75 23.52
C GLU A 37 6.60 -15.77 22.56
N GLU A 38 5.34 -16.16 22.79
CA GLU A 38 4.62 -17.13 21.96
C GLU A 38 4.21 -16.57 20.59
N SER A 39 4.15 -15.25 20.43
CA SER A 39 3.76 -14.63 19.16
C SER A 39 4.82 -14.84 18.07
N PRO A 40 4.43 -14.86 16.77
CA PRO A 40 5.41 -14.93 15.68
C PRO A 40 6.48 -13.82 15.75
N CYS A 41 6.10 -12.60 16.15
CA CYS A 41 7.08 -11.52 16.36
C CYS A 41 8.03 -11.83 17.54
N GLY A 42 7.55 -12.43 18.62
CA GLY A 42 8.38 -12.84 19.76
C GLY A 42 9.42 -13.90 19.38
N GLN A 43 8.98 -14.93 18.67
CA GLN A 43 9.86 -16.02 18.20
C GLN A 43 10.88 -15.54 17.15
N ALA A 44 10.47 -14.66 16.23
CA ALA A 44 11.37 -14.05 15.27
C ALA A 44 12.41 -13.13 15.95
N LEU A 45 12.01 -12.39 17.00
CA LEU A 45 12.94 -11.58 17.78
C LEU A 45 13.96 -12.45 18.52
N GLU A 46 13.54 -13.55 19.12
CA GLU A 46 14.45 -14.51 19.76
C GLU A 46 15.50 -15.03 18.75
N ALA A 47 15.07 -15.45 17.56
CA ALA A 47 15.97 -15.92 16.51
C ALA A 47 16.95 -14.82 16.05
N LEU A 48 16.46 -13.60 15.84
CA LEU A 48 17.28 -12.44 15.48
C LEU A 48 18.36 -12.15 16.53
N LEU A 49 18.04 -12.27 17.83
CA LEU A 49 18.99 -12.00 18.91
C LEU A 49 20.13 -13.04 18.94
N VAL A 50 19.86 -14.30 18.61
CA VAL A 50 20.92 -15.32 18.48
C VAL A 50 21.93 -14.92 17.39
N ASP A 51 21.42 -14.43 16.25
CA ASP A 51 22.28 -13.98 15.16
C ASP A 51 23.01 -12.68 15.50
N ALA A 52 22.36 -11.74 16.20
CA ALA A 52 22.96 -10.49 16.65
C ALA A 52 24.12 -10.73 17.64
N GLU A 53 23.97 -11.66 18.58
CA GLU A 53 25.05 -12.03 19.52
C GLU A 53 26.26 -12.66 18.81
N ARG A 54 26.02 -13.37 17.71
CA ARG A 54 27.11 -13.86 16.83
C ARG A 54 27.75 -12.70 16.05
N ALA A 55 26.93 -11.80 15.50
CA ALA A 55 27.38 -10.65 14.73
C ALA A 55 28.14 -9.62 15.59
N LEU A 56 27.84 -9.52 16.88
CA LEU A 56 28.51 -8.62 17.82
C LEU A 56 30.01 -8.92 17.94
N LYS A 57 30.40 -10.17 17.71
CA LYS A 57 31.79 -10.67 17.75
C LYS A 57 32.51 -10.54 16.39
N GLN A 58 31.84 -9.99 15.37
CA GLN A 58 32.43 -9.87 14.03
C GLN A 58 33.47 -8.75 14.00
N GLU A 59 34.72 -9.10 13.71
CA GLU A 59 35.79 -8.13 13.45
C GLU A 59 35.47 -7.23 12.25
N PRO A 60 35.99 -5.98 12.21
CA PRO A 60 35.76 -5.05 11.10
C PRO A 60 36.09 -5.66 9.74
N LEU A 61 35.12 -5.63 8.84
CA LEU A 61 35.24 -6.16 7.49
C LEU A 61 35.70 -5.03 6.55
N THR A 62 36.69 -5.31 5.70
CA THR A 62 37.17 -4.33 4.72
C THR A 62 37.57 -5.01 3.41
N ILE A 63 37.21 -4.36 2.31
CA ILE A 63 37.46 -4.84 0.96
C ILE A 63 38.94 -4.79 0.56
N VAL A 64 39.75 -3.98 1.23
CA VAL A 64 41.15 -3.73 0.83
C VAL A 64 42.12 -4.85 1.23
N ASN A 65 41.68 -5.78 2.09
CA ASN A 65 42.47 -6.93 2.54
C ASN A 65 42.30 -8.17 1.64
N LYS A 66 41.81 -7.97 0.41
CA LYS A 66 41.63 -9.03 -0.59
C LYS A 66 42.97 -9.62 -1.06
N PRO A 67 43.03 -10.95 -1.31
CA PRO A 67 44.24 -11.59 -1.82
C PRO A 67 44.44 -11.37 -3.33
N ILE A 68 43.35 -11.13 -4.07
CA ILE A 68 43.34 -10.95 -5.53
C ILE A 68 42.95 -9.50 -5.81
N LEU A 69 43.77 -8.80 -6.62
CA LEU A 69 43.47 -7.43 -7.02
C LEU A 69 42.58 -7.40 -8.27
N PRO A 70 41.63 -6.45 -8.35
CA PRO A 70 40.95 -6.17 -9.61
C PRO A 70 41.92 -5.66 -10.68
N PRO A 71 41.54 -5.76 -11.96
CA PRO A 71 42.36 -5.25 -13.07
C PRO A 71 42.75 -3.76 -12.99
N SER A 72 42.01 -2.93 -12.25
CA SER A 72 42.39 -1.54 -11.97
C SER A 72 43.66 -1.40 -11.13
N GLY A 73 44.03 -2.43 -10.37
CA GLY A 73 45.08 -2.38 -9.35
C GLY A 73 44.67 -1.69 -8.04
N ASP A 74 43.45 -1.14 -7.96
CA ASP A 74 42.93 -0.49 -6.75
C ASP A 74 42.28 -1.52 -5.81
N LYS A 75 42.77 -1.59 -4.57
CA LYS A 75 42.23 -2.46 -3.52
C LYS A 75 40.85 -2.04 -3.04
N HIS A 76 40.44 -0.79 -3.27
CA HIS A 76 39.13 -0.29 -2.90
C HIS A 76 38.03 -0.75 -3.88
N ASP A 77 38.41 -1.22 -5.07
CA ASP A 77 37.46 -1.71 -6.06
C ASP A 77 36.92 -3.09 -5.70
N TYR A 78 35.61 -3.25 -5.86
CA TYR A 78 34.93 -4.53 -5.68
C TYR A 78 35.19 -5.47 -6.86
N MET A 79 35.61 -6.70 -6.55
CA MET A 79 35.85 -7.76 -7.52
C MET A 79 35.16 -9.05 -7.08
N SER A 80 34.44 -9.65 -8.02
CA SER A 80 33.93 -11.00 -7.89
C SER A 80 34.02 -11.76 -9.21
N VAL A 81 33.92 -13.08 -9.14
CA VAL A 81 33.85 -13.95 -10.31
C VAL A 81 32.43 -14.51 -10.39
N GLY A 82 31.88 -14.58 -11.60
CA GLY A 82 30.53 -15.08 -11.81
C GLY A 82 30.36 -16.48 -11.23
N ALA A 83 29.37 -16.65 -10.34
CA ALA A 83 29.23 -17.86 -9.52
C ALA A 83 29.17 -19.17 -10.31
N TYR A 84 28.73 -19.14 -11.58
CA TYR A 84 28.53 -20.31 -12.43
C TYR A 84 29.58 -20.44 -13.53
N TRP A 85 30.70 -19.72 -13.44
CA TRP A 85 31.79 -19.79 -14.41
C TRP A 85 32.92 -20.65 -13.84
N TRP A 86 33.28 -21.70 -14.57
CA TRP A 86 34.24 -22.73 -14.18
C TRP A 86 35.41 -22.78 -15.15
N PRO A 87 36.63 -23.14 -14.69
CA PRO A 87 37.72 -23.49 -15.59
C PRO A 87 37.29 -24.53 -16.62
N ASP A 88 37.67 -24.33 -17.88
CA ASP A 88 37.42 -25.28 -18.97
C ASP A 88 38.38 -26.47 -18.84
N PRO A 89 37.91 -27.69 -18.51
CA PRO A 89 38.77 -28.85 -18.35
C PRO A 89 39.48 -29.27 -19.65
N ASP A 90 39.01 -28.81 -20.81
CA ASP A 90 39.59 -29.11 -22.12
C ASP A 90 40.73 -28.15 -22.50
N LYS A 91 41.08 -27.21 -21.61
CA LYS A 91 42.10 -26.18 -21.83
C LYS A 91 43.26 -26.33 -20.85
N PRO A 92 44.53 -26.25 -21.29
CA PRO A 92 45.70 -26.43 -20.41
C PRO A 92 45.76 -25.44 -19.23
N ASP A 93 45.20 -24.25 -19.39
CA ASP A 93 45.14 -23.17 -18.40
C ASP A 93 43.72 -22.94 -17.85
N GLY A 94 42.74 -23.76 -18.26
CA GLY A 94 41.35 -23.62 -17.86
C GLY A 94 40.61 -22.42 -18.47
N LEU A 95 41.19 -21.72 -19.45
CA LEU A 95 40.62 -20.49 -20.01
C LEU A 95 40.18 -20.64 -21.48
N PRO A 96 39.12 -19.93 -21.92
CA PRO A 96 38.21 -19.11 -21.10
C PRO A 96 37.30 -19.99 -20.23
N TYR A 97 36.81 -19.45 -19.11
CA TYR A 97 35.86 -20.19 -18.26
C TYR A 97 34.58 -20.54 -19.04
N ILE A 98 33.94 -21.64 -18.66
CA ILE A 98 32.67 -22.12 -19.21
C ILE A 98 31.53 -22.00 -18.19
N ARG A 99 30.30 -21.77 -18.67
CA ARG A 99 29.13 -21.59 -17.80
C ARG A 99 28.49 -22.94 -17.44
N ARG A 100 28.28 -23.19 -16.13
CA ARG A 100 27.50 -24.31 -15.59
C ARG A 100 26.37 -23.78 -14.70
N ASP A 101 25.20 -23.55 -15.29
CA ASP A 101 24.12 -22.80 -14.63
C ASP A 101 23.62 -23.51 -13.35
N GLY A 102 23.58 -22.78 -12.24
CA GLY A 102 23.13 -23.32 -10.95
C GLY A 102 24.17 -24.14 -10.18
N GLU A 103 25.35 -24.38 -10.76
CA GLU A 103 26.48 -25.07 -10.12
C GLU A 103 27.53 -24.05 -9.67
N PRO A 104 27.59 -23.68 -8.37
CA PRO A 104 28.49 -22.64 -7.90
C PRO A 104 29.96 -23.09 -7.90
N ASN A 105 30.83 -22.33 -8.56
CA ASN A 105 32.28 -22.49 -8.51
C ASN A 105 32.83 -22.05 -7.14
N PRO A 106 33.50 -22.94 -6.36
CA PRO A 106 34.12 -22.58 -5.10
C PRO A 106 35.15 -21.44 -5.20
N GLU A 107 35.79 -21.23 -6.34
CA GLU A 107 36.73 -20.11 -6.54
C GLU A 107 36.05 -18.75 -6.38
N ALA A 108 34.76 -18.64 -6.69
CA ALA A 108 34.01 -17.41 -6.45
C ALA A 108 33.99 -17.03 -4.96
N GLN A 109 34.18 -18.01 -4.07
CA GLN A 109 34.31 -17.79 -2.61
C GLN A 109 35.67 -17.23 -2.18
N THR A 110 36.61 -17.02 -3.10
CA THR A 110 37.92 -16.42 -2.81
C THR A 110 37.98 -14.92 -3.15
N THR A 111 36.86 -14.36 -3.63
CA THR A 111 36.69 -12.96 -4.04
C THR A 111 36.00 -12.12 -2.95
N ASP A 112 35.58 -10.89 -3.24
CA ASP A 112 34.89 -10.03 -2.26
C ASP A 112 33.45 -10.47 -1.95
N ARG A 113 32.88 -11.38 -2.74
CA ARG A 113 31.47 -11.76 -2.62
C ARG A 113 31.06 -12.35 -1.26
N PRO A 114 31.82 -13.26 -0.63
CA PRO A 114 31.50 -13.76 0.71
C PRO A 114 31.67 -12.68 1.77
N LEU A 115 32.66 -11.81 1.60
CA LEU A 115 32.94 -10.70 2.52
C LEU A 115 31.79 -9.69 2.53
N LEU A 116 31.29 -9.32 1.34
CA LEU A 116 30.10 -8.50 1.16
C LEU A 116 28.86 -9.15 1.80
N GLY A 117 28.65 -10.45 1.56
CA GLY A 117 27.56 -11.20 2.18
C GLY A 117 27.64 -11.18 3.71
N LYS A 118 28.85 -11.33 4.26
CA LYS A 118 29.08 -11.27 5.70
C LYS A 118 28.77 -9.89 6.27
N LEU A 119 29.24 -8.82 5.63
CA LEU A 119 28.91 -7.43 6.00
C LEU A 119 27.40 -7.22 6.09
N VAL A 120 26.68 -7.54 5.02
CA VAL A 120 25.23 -7.35 4.97
C VAL A 120 24.55 -8.13 6.08
N SER A 121 24.90 -9.41 6.29
CA SER A 121 24.32 -10.21 7.37
C SER A 121 24.61 -9.64 8.76
N THR A 122 25.83 -9.14 8.99
CA THR A 122 26.24 -8.54 10.27
C THR A 122 25.50 -7.25 10.55
N VAL A 123 25.44 -6.33 9.58
CA VAL A 123 24.70 -5.06 9.74
C VAL A 123 23.21 -5.32 9.89
N LYS A 124 22.65 -6.26 9.12
CA LYS A 124 21.24 -6.66 9.21
C LYS A 124 20.88 -7.11 10.62
N SER A 125 21.60 -8.11 11.15
CA SER A 125 21.30 -8.67 12.47
C SER A 125 21.46 -7.63 13.56
N LEU A 126 22.54 -6.83 13.53
CA LEU A 126 22.80 -5.82 14.56
C LEU A 126 21.82 -4.65 14.50
N GLY A 127 21.53 -4.11 13.32
CA GLY A 127 20.65 -2.96 13.14
C GLY A 127 19.20 -3.27 13.54
N PHE A 128 18.66 -4.41 13.10
CA PHE A 128 17.32 -4.82 13.55
C PHE A 128 17.29 -5.18 15.03
N ALA A 129 18.30 -5.88 15.57
CA ALA A 129 18.34 -6.20 16.99
C ALA A 129 18.38 -4.93 17.86
N TYR A 130 19.16 -3.92 17.45
CA TYR A 130 19.13 -2.60 18.06
C TYR A 130 17.72 -2.01 18.02
N GLY A 131 17.09 -2.00 16.84
CA GLY A 131 15.76 -1.45 16.64
C GLY A 131 14.66 -2.02 17.53
N PHE A 132 14.76 -3.29 17.93
CA PHE A 132 13.78 -3.95 18.82
C PHE A 132 14.17 -3.99 20.30
N THR A 133 15.44 -3.74 20.65
CA THR A 133 15.93 -3.86 22.04
C THR A 133 16.49 -2.57 22.65
N GLY A 134 16.89 -1.60 21.84
CA GLY A 134 17.60 -0.40 22.29
C GLY A 134 19.03 -0.64 22.78
N ARG A 135 19.62 -1.82 22.53
CA ARG A 135 20.97 -2.18 22.98
C ARG A 135 22.06 -1.49 22.14
N GLU A 136 22.66 -0.45 22.71
CA GLU A 136 23.66 0.39 22.04
C GLU A 136 24.93 -0.35 21.58
N ASP A 137 25.30 -1.48 22.20
CA ASP A 137 26.44 -2.27 21.75
C ASP A 137 26.23 -2.90 20.37
N TYR A 138 24.98 -3.24 20.02
CA TYR A 138 24.63 -3.65 18.66
C TYR A 138 24.79 -2.50 17.67
N ALA A 139 24.27 -1.32 17.99
CA ALA A 139 24.39 -0.14 17.13
C ALA A 139 25.85 0.28 16.93
N SER A 140 26.63 0.28 18.01
CA SER A 140 28.06 0.60 17.97
C SER A 140 28.85 -0.35 17.06
N ARG A 141 28.59 -1.66 17.13
CA ARG A 141 29.23 -2.64 16.23
C ARG A 141 28.77 -2.48 14.78
N ALA A 142 27.48 -2.22 14.53
CA ALA A 142 26.98 -1.95 13.18
C ALA A 142 27.64 -0.70 12.58
N ALA A 143 27.72 0.38 13.35
CA ALA A 143 28.37 1.63 12.97
C ALA A 143 29.85 1.43 12.62
N LEU A 144 30.59 0.63 13.40
CA LEU A 144 31.98 0.27 13.11
C LEU A 144 32.12 -0.43 11.76
N GLN A 145 31.26 -1.40 11.45
CA GLN A 145 31.27 -2.12 10.18
C GLN A 145 30.98 -1.18 9.00
N LEU A 146 29.97 -0.31 9.14
CA LEU A 146 29.60 0.65 8.10
C LEU A 146 30.68 1.69 7.84
N ARG A 147 31.28 2.26 8.90
CA ARG A 147 32.41 3.20 8.76
C ARG A 147 33.58 2.56 8.03
N THR A 148 33.93 1.33 8.42
CA THR A 148 35.05 0.60 7.81
C THR A 148 34.78 0.27 6.35
N TRP A 149 33.55 -0.13 5.99
CA TRP A 149 33.25 -0.54 4.63
C TRP A 149 32.97 0.61 3.66
N PHE A 150 32.37 1.72 4.13
CA PHE A 150 31.85 2.76 3.24
C PHE A 150 32.57 4.11 3.40
N LEU A 151 33.09 4.43 4.58
CA LEU A 151 33.42 5.82 4.94
C LEU A 151 34.92 6.05 5.11
N ASP A 152 35.62 5.17 5.83
CA ASP A 152 37.05 5.35 6.13
C ASP A 152 37.88 5.27 4.83
N PRO A 153 38.59 6.34 4.43
CA PRO A 153 39.36 6.37 3.20
C PRO A 153 40.42 5.27 3.07
N LYS A 154 40.86 4.66 4.18
CA LYS A 154 41.85 3.57 4.16
C LYS A 154 41.26 2.20 3.86
N THR A 155 39.95 2.04 4.04
CA THR A 155 39.29 0.72 4.07
C THR A 155 38.01 0.64 3.23
N LYS A 156 37.47 1.79 2.80
CA LYS A 156 36.20 1.87 2.08
C LYS A 156 36.19 1.14 0.75
N MET A 157 35.02 0.66 0.34
CA MET A 157 34.75 0.23 -1.02
C MET A 157 34.47 1.44 -1.91
N ASN A 158 35.00 1.45 -3.14
CA ASN A 158 34.61 2.44 -4.15
C ASN A 158 33.16 2.19 -4.61
N PRO A 159 32.36 3.24 -4.87
CA PRO A 159 30.92 3.13 -5.15
C PRO A 159 30.63 2.64 -6.59
N HIS A 160 31.14 1.47 -6.98
CA HIS A 160 30.87 0.84 -8.27
C HIS A 160 31.13 -0.67 -8.29
N LEU A 161 30.54 -1.38 -9.27
CA LEU A 161 30.78 -2.81 -9.53
C LEU A 161 31.36 -3.08 -10.92
N THR A 162 32.29 -2.23 -11.38
CA THR A 162 32.98 -2.42 -12.66
C THR A 162 33.61 -3.81 -12.82
N PHE A 163 34.09 -4.43 -11.75
CA PHE A 163 34.71 -5.76 -11.73
C PHE A 163 33.84 -6.84 -11.05
N GLY A 164 32.54 -6.58 -10.93
CA GLY A 164 31.59 -7.56 -10.40
C GLY A 164 31.31 -8.68 -11.41
N GLN A 165 31.29 -9.92 -10.93
CA GLN A 165 31.07 -11.14 -11.72
C GLN A 165 31.90 -11.21 -13.01
N ALA A 166 33.21 -10.96 -12.87
CA ALA A 166 34.19 -11.23 -13.90
C ALA A 166 34.05 -12.67 -14.43
N ARG A 167 34.42 -12.87 -15.69
CA ARG A 167 34.47 -14.18 -16.35
C ARG A 167 35.90 -14.37 -16.85
N PRO A 168 36.74 -15.11 -16.11
CA PRO A 168 38.14 -15.27 -16.45
C PRO A 168 38.34 -15.73 -17.91
N GLY A 169 39.24 -15.03 -18.62
CA GLY A 169 39.50 -15.23 -20.05
C GLY A 169 38.45 -14.65 -21.00
N ILE A 170 37.43 -13.94 -20.48
CA ILE A 170 36.33 -13.36 -21.29
C ILE A 170 36.14 -11.87 -21.01
N THR A 171 35.91 -11.49 -19.75
CA THR A 171 35.66 -10.09 -19.35
C THR A 171 35.98 -9.86 -17.88
N ASP A 172 36.48 -8.66 -17.58
CA ASP A 172 36.92 -8.22 -16.25
C ASP A 172 35.76 -7.91 -15.29
N GLY A 173 34.55 -7.80 -15.81
CA GLY A 173 33.31 -7.60 -15.07
C GLY A 173 32.09 -7.71 -15.96
N THR A 174 30.91 -7.83 -15.36
CA THR A 174 29.63 -7.94 -16.09
C THR A 174 28.51 -7.16 -15.40
N ASN A 175 27.46 -6.86 -16.15
CA ASN A 175 26.24 -6.24 -15.62
C ASN A 175 25.65 -7.05 -14.45
N PHE A 176 25.72 -8.37 -14.53
CA PHE A 176 25.17 -9.29 -13.52
C PHE A 176 25.76 -9.13 -12.12
N GLY A 177 26.92 -8.49 -11.98
CA GLY A 177 27.51 -8.16 -10.68
C GLY A 177 26.58 -7.33 -9.79
N LEU A 178 25.71 -6.51 -10.37
CA LEU A 178 24.77 -5.67 -9.61
C LEU A 178 23.78 -6.45 -8.74
N ILE A 179 23.53 -7.73 -9.03
CA ILE A 179 22.67 -8.56 -8.17
C ILE A 179 23.31 -8.80 -6.79
N GLU A 180 24.63 -8.70 -6.68
CA GLU A 180 25.38 -9.00 -5.46
C GLU A 180 25.19 -7.92 -4.39
N THR A 181 24.85 -6.70 -4.81
CA THR A 181 24.51 -5.56 -3.94
C THR A 181 23.01 -5.38 -3.71
N ALA A 182 22.14 -6.22 -4.29
CA ALA A 182 20.70 -6.13 -4.08
C ALA A 182 20.33 -6.17 -2.59
N ALA A 183 21.09 -6.90 -1.77
CA ALA A 183 20.87 -6.99 -0.33
C ALA A 183 21.20 -5.68 0.43
N PHE A 184 21.94 -4.73 -0.17
CA PHE A 184 22.05 -3.38 0.39
C PHE A 184 20.70 -2.69 0.47
N ALA A 185 19.90 -2.77 -0.60
CA ALA A 185 18.56 -2.18 -0.64
C ALA A 185 17.58 -2.98 0.23
N ARG A 186 17.62 -4.31 0.12
CA ARG A 186 16.59 -5.19 0.67
C ARG A 186 16.75 -5.52 2.16
N GLU A 187 17.97 -5.42 2.68
CA GLU A 187 18.32 -5.90 4.03
C GLU A 187 19.12 -4.87 4.83
N MET A 188 20.16 -4.29 4.24
CA MET A 188 21.09 -3.41 4.96
C MET A 188 20.48 -2.03 5.25
N LEU A 189 19.97 -1.33 4.25
CA LEU A 189 19.36 -0.01 4.44
C LEU A 189 18.13 -0.04 5.37
N PRO A 190 17.23 -1.03 5.28
CA PRO A 190 16.18 -1.24 6.29
C PRO A 190 16.71 -1.41 7.71
N ALA A 191 17.82 -2.11 7.92
CA ALA A 191 18.41 -2.23 9.26
C ALA A 191 19.06 -0.91 9.74
N ILE A 192 19.64 -0.14 8.82
CA ILE A 192 20.24 1.17 9.10
C ILE A 192 19.20 2.22 9.51
N SER A 193 17.93 2.07 9.11
CA SER A 193 16.86 3.00 9.50
C SER A 193 16.75 3.14 11.02
N PHE A 194 17.00 2.05 11.75
CA PHE A 194 16.95 2.02 13.20
C PHE A 194 18.13 2.72 13.86
N LEU A 195 19.32 2.69 13.24
CA LEU A 195 20.53 3.28 13.82
C LEU A 195 20.42 4.80 14.00
N ARG A 196 19.48 5.47 13.35
CA ARG A 196 19.21 6.91 13.53
C ARG A 196 18.85 7.29 14.97
N GLU A 197 18.32 6.33 15.74
CA GLU A 197 17.96 6.54 17.15
C GLU A 197 19.18 6.42 18.08
N SER A 198 20.33 5.95 17.58
CA SER A 198 21.54 5.66 18.35
C SER A 198 22.52 6.83 18.41
N GLU A 199 23.13 7.04 19.57
CA GLU A 199 24.26 7.97 19.73
C GLU A 199 25.54 7.50 19.01
N ASN A 200 25.62 6.21 18.64
CA ASN A 200 26.78 5.62 17.97
C ASN A 200 26.77 5.80 16.44
N TRP A 201 25.69 6.33 15.86
CA TRP A 201 25.56 6.61 14.43
C TRP A 201 25.22 8.09 14.22
N SER A 202 26.24 8.89 13.88
CA SER A 202 26.10 10.33 13.79
C SER A 202 25.42 10.78 12.49
N THR A 203 24.95 12.03 12.47
CA THR A 203 24.48 12.68 11.24
C THR A 203 25.57 12.73 10.16
N GLU A 204 26.84 12.91 10.54
CA GLU A 204 27.96 12.88 9.59
C GLU A 204 28.16 11.49 8.97
N ASP A 205 28.03 10.42 9.77
CA ASP A 205 28.06 9.04 9.25
C ASP A 205 26.93 8.79 8.25
N MET A 206 25.71 9.28 8.57
CA MET A 206 24.57 9.16 7.67
C MET A 206 24.79 9.90 6.36
N HIS A 207 25.29 11.14 6.40
CA HIS A 207 25.61 11.92 5.20
C HIS A 207 26.72 11.26 4.37
N GLY A 208 27.77 10.74 5.01
CA GLY A 208 28.83 10.02 4.33
C GLY A 208 28.31 8.77 3.62
N LEU A 209 27.39 8.04 4.25
CA LEU A 209 26.78 6.85 3.66
C LEU A 209 25.85 7.22 2.50
N GLN A 210 25.02 8.25 2.65
CA GLN A 210 24.19 8.76 1.55
C GLN A 210 25.02 9.24 0.37
N ALA A 211 26.15 9.92 0.60
CA ALA A 211 27.06 10.33 -0.46
C ALA A 211 27.63 9.12 -1.22
N TRP A 212 27.97 8.04 -0.51
CA TRP A 212 28.41 6.78 -1.15
C TRP A 212 27.31 6.17 -2.02
N PHE A 213 26.07 6.09 -1.50
CA PHE A 213 24.94 5.54 -2.26
C PHE A 213 24.51 6.43 -3.42
N HIS A 214 24.67 7.75 -3.31
CA HIS A 214 24.40 8.68 -4.41
C HIS A 214 25.40 8.47 -5.55
N ALA A 215 26.70 8.41 -5.25
CA ALA A 215 27.72 8.11 -6.25
C ALA A 215 27.52 6.72 -6.89
N PHE A 216 27.09 5.73 -6.09
CA PHE A 216 26.79 4.41 -6.61
C PHE A 216 25.55 4.40 -7.51
N LEU A 217 24.51 5.14 -7.14
CA LEU A 217 23.31 5.32 -7.94
C LEU A 217 23.61 6.04 -9.27
N GLU A 218 24.46 7.07 -9.26
CA GLU A 218 24.96 7.72 -10.47
C GLU A 218 25.68 6.71 -11.39
N TRP A 219 26.57 5.89 -10.84
CA TRP A 219 27.25 4.82 -11.57
C TRP A 219 26.24 3.84 -12.18
N MET A 220 25.23 3.40 -11.42
CA MET A 220 24.20 2.47 -11.90
C MET A 220 23.38 3.02 -13.06
N LEU A 221 23.06 4.32 -13.06
CA LEU A 221 22.21 4.95 -14.07
C LEU A 221 22.97 5.33 -15.35
N THR A 222 24.27 5.62 -15.23
CA THR A 222 25.06 6.18 -16.34
C THR A 222 26.04 5.19 -16.99
N GLN A 223 26.52 4.20 -16.25
CA GLN A 223 27.55 3.30 -16.76
C GLN A 223 26.97 2.18 -17.63
N PRO A 224 27.68 1.77 -18.72
CA PRO A 224 27.19 0.75 -19.64
C PRO A 224 26.79 -0.57 -18.97
N LEU A 225 27.50 -1.00 -17.92
CA LEU A 225 27.17 -2.21 -17.17
C LEU A 225 25.85 -2.05 -16.39
N GLY A 226 25.63 -0.90 -15.74
CA GLY A 226 24.38 -0.60 -15.05
C GLY A 226 23.19 -0.48 -16.01
N VAL A 227 23.39 0.19 -17.14
CA VAL A 227 22.42 0.30 -18.23
C VAL A 227 22.05 -1.08 -18.80
N ALA A 228 23.02 -1.97 -18.97
CA ALA A 228 22.78 -3.32 -19.45
C ALA A 228 21.99 -4.16 -18.44
N GLU A 229 22.24 -4.02 -17.14
CA GLU A 229 21.48 -4.72 -16.08
C GLU A 229 20.01 -4.30 -16.07
N ALA A 230 19.74 -3.00 -16.18
CA ALA A 230 18.38 -2.45 -16.25
C ALA A 230 17.57 -3.00 -17.44
N ARG A 231 18.26 -3.33 -18.55
CA ARG A 231 17.67 -3.83 -19.81
C ARG A 231 17.69 -5.36 -19.93
N HIS A 232 18.23 -6.09 -18.95
CA HIS A 232 18.43 -7.53 -19.07
C HIS A 232 17.11 -8.33 -19.20
N GLY A 233 16.06 -7.93 -18.48
CA GLY A 233 14.67 -8.39 -18.66
C GLY A 233 14.29 -9.68 -17.93
N ASN A 234 15.04 -10.10 -16.91
CA ASN A 234 14.68 -11.18 -15.98
C ASN A 234 14.76 -10.67 -14.52
N ASN A 235 14.81 -11.55 -13.53
CA ASN A 235 15.00 -11.22 -12.11
C ASN A 235 16.09 -10.16 -11.81
N HIS A 236 17.17 -10.09 -12.61
CA HIS A 236 18.21 -9.06 -12.47
C HIS A 236 17.66 -7.64 -12.67
N SER A 237 16.79 -7.42 -13.66
CA SER A 237 16.21 -6.11 -13.91
C SER A 237 15.16 -5.73 -12.87
N SER A 238 14.45 -6.70 -12.29
CA SER A 238 13.56 -6.47 -11.15
C SER A 238 14.37 -6.08 -9.91
N ALA A 239 15.51 -6.73 -9.67
CA ALA A 239 16.42 -6.39 -8.57
C ALA A 239 17.10 -5.03 -8.77
N TYR A 240 17.41 -4.65 -10.02
CA TYR A 240 17.90 -3.33 -10.36
C TYR A 240 16.90 -2.24 -9.96
N ASP A 241 15.61 -2.40 -10.30
CA ASP A 241 14.58 -1.41 -9.96
C ASP A 241 14.38 -1.30 -8.44
N VAL A 242 14.49 -2.41 -7.68
CA VAL A 242 14.45 -2.39 -6.20
C VAL A 242 15.62 -1.58 -5.64
N GLN A 243 16.82 -1.78 -6.20
CA GLN A 243 18.02 -1.04 -5.81
C GLN A 243 17.87 0.45 -6.10
N VAL A 244 17.57 0.83 -7.35
CA VAL A 244 17.43 2.23 -7.75
C VAL A 244 16.35 2.95 -6.94
N SER A 245 15.18 2.33 -6.78
CA SER A 245 14.08 2.93 -6.00
C SER A 245 14.48 3.16 -4.55
N THR A 246 15.05 2.15 -3.90
CA THR A 246 15.48 2.24 -2.49
C THR A 246 16.62 3.24 -2.30
N TYR A 247 17.62 3.26 -3.20
CA TYR A 247 18.75 4.18 -3.10
C TYR A 247 18.32 5.62 -3.37
N ALA A 248 17.47 5.86 -4.36
CA ALA A 248 16.92 7.19 -4.63
C ALA A 248 16.15 7.74 -3.43
N LEU A 249 15.33 6.93 -2.76
CA LEU A 249 14.66 7.31 -1.51
C LEU A 249 15.65 7.59 -0.38
N PHE A 250 16.66 6.73 -0.21
CA PHE A 250 17.67 6.86 0.83
C PHE A 250 18.48 8.16 0.69
N VAL A 251 18.81 8.57 -0.53
CA VAL A 251 19.55 9.81 -0.81
C VAL A 251 18.66 11.05 -0.99
N GLY A 252 17.37 10.96 -0.62
CA GLY A 252 16.44 12.09 -0.61
C GLY A 252 15.94 12.55 -1.98
N GLN A 253 15.91 11.65 -2.96
CA GLN A 253 15.44 11.94 -4.33
C GLN A 253 14.20 11.10 -4.71
N PRO A 254 13.05 11.36 -4.05
CA PRO A 254 11.83 10.57 -4.26
C PRO A 254 11.22 10.70 -5.66
N ASP A 255 11.48 11.79 -6.39
CA ASP A 255 11.01 11.96 -7.78
C ASP A 255 11.57 10.86 -8.70
N LEU A 256 12.86 10.54 -8.55
CA LEU A 256 13.51 9.47 -9.30
C LEU A 256 12.92 8.09 -8.94
N ALA A 257 12.74 7.82 -7.65
CA ALA A 257 12.12 6.58 -7.19
C ALA A 257 10.71 6.41 -7.76
N ARG A 258 9.90 7.48 -7.74
CA ARG A 258 8.53 7.49 -8.28
C ARG A 258 8.50 7.13 -9.76
N VAL A 259 9.33 7.76 -10.59
CA VAL A 259 9.40 7.46 -12.04
C VAL A 259 9.79 6.01 -12.32
N VAL A 260 10.73 5.46 -11.54
CA VAL A 260 11.11 4.04 -11.66
C VAL A 260 9.92 3.14 -11.33
N LEU A 261 9.28 3.37 -10.18
CA LEU A 261 8.16 2.58 -9.68
C LEU A 261 6.93 2.65 -10.60
N GLU A 262 6.57 3.83 -11.11
CA GLU A 262 5.45 4.01 -12.06
C GLU A 262 5.64 3.18 -13.34
N GLY A 263 6.88 3.04 -13.81
CA GLY A 263 7.18 2.22 -14.98
C GLY A 263 7.35 0.72 -14.73
N VAL A 264 7.24 0.23 -13.48
CA VAL A 264 7.44 -1.21 -13.17
C VAL A 264 6.37 -2.09 -13.84
N GLY A 265 5.12 -1.61 -13.90
CA GLY A 265 4.01 -2.34 -14.53
C GLY A 265 4.35 -2.74 -15.97
N ASP A 266 4.66 -1.75 -16.80
CA ASP A 266 4.94 -1.96 -18.22
C ASP A 266 6.29 -2.65 -18.46
N ARG A 267 7.32 -2.33 -17.66
CA ARG A 267 8.71 -2.73 -17.96
C ARG A 267 9.13 -4.03 -17.29
N ARG A 268 8.39 -4.48 -16.27
CA ARG A 268 8.67 -5.70 -15.51
C ARG A 268 7.48 -6.64 -15.55
N ILE A 269 6.32 -6.22 -15.02
CA ILE A 269 5.16 -7.12 -14.89
C ILE A 269 4.70 -7.59 -16.26
N ALA A 270 4.42 -6.67 -17.19
CA ALA A 270 3.95 -7.00 -18.54
C ALA A 270 4.98 -7.78 -19.39
N GLN A 271 6.28 -7.61 -19.13
CA GLN A 271 7.35 -8.20 -19.96
C GLN A 271 7.87 -9.54 -19.42
N GLN A 272 7.71 -9.80 -18.12
CA GLN A 272 8.32 -10.96 -17.46
C GLN A 272 7.30 -12.02 -17.03
N ILE A 273 6.02 -11.67 -16.95
CA ILE A 273 4.93 -12.57 -16.54
C ILE A 273 4.00 -12.80 -17.74
N GLU A 274 3.69 -14.06 -18.01
CA GLU A 274 2.69 -14.45 -19.01
C GLU A 274 1.26 -14.42 -18.45
N PRO A 275 0.21 -14.44 -19.29
CA PRO A 275 -1.19 -14.43 -18.87
C PRO A 275 -1.57 -15.47 -17.82
N ASP A 276 -0.88 -16.61 -17.82
CA ASP A 276 -1.11 -17.73 -16.88
C ASP A 276 -0.24 -17.66 -15.62
N GLY A 277 0.59 -16.61 -15.47
CA GLY A 277 1.49 -16.41 -14.35
C GLY A 277 2.90 -16.97 -14.52
N GLN A 278 3.18 -17.70 -15.61
CA GLN A 278 4.52 -18.23 -15.85
C GLN A 278 5.54 -17.12 -16.09
N GLN A 279 6.80 -17.40 -15.74
CA GLN A 279 7.92 -16.48 -15.89
C GLN A 279 9.00 -17.11 -16.79
N PRO A 280 8.86 -17.04 -18.13
CA PRO A 280 9.60 -17.93 -19.05
C PRO A 280 11.12 -17.88 -18.92
N ARG A 281 11.69 -16.70 -18.65
CA ARG A 281 13.15 -16.54 -18.49
C ARG A 281 13.68 -17.16 -17.20
N GLU A 282 12.84 -17.26 -16.18
CA GLU A 282 13.17 -17.92 -14.92
C GLU A 282 12.95 -19.43 -15.00
N LEU A 283 11.92 -19.86 -15.72
CA LEU A 283 11.64 -21.27 -16.00
C LEU A 283 12.71 -21.94 -16.86
N ALA A 284 13.42 -21.17 -17.69
CA ALA A 284 14.55 -21.66 -18.48
C ALA A 284 15.82 -21.97 -17.65
N ARG A 285 15.81 -21.72 -16.33
CA ARG A 285 16.98 -21.87 -15.45
C ARG A 285 17.01 -23.24 -14.79
N THR A 286 18.21 -23.67 -14.37
CA THR A 286 18.38 -24.97 -13.68
C THR A 286 17.81 -25.01 -12.26
N LYS A 287 17.53 -23.84 -11.67
CA LYS A 287 16.86 -23.64 -10.37
C LYS A 287 15.55 -22.86 -10.56
N ALA A 288 14.71 -23.34 -11.47
CA ALA A 288 13.57 -22.59 -12.02
C ALA A 288 12.57 -22.14 -10.94
N LEU A 289 12.26 -22.99 -9.95
CA LEU A 289 11.36 -22.62 -8.86
C LEU A 289 11.97 -21.52 -7.99
N GLY A 290 13.27 -21.65 -7.69
CA GLY A 290 14.04 -20.64 -6.95
C GLY A 290 14.09 -19.28 -7.65
N TYR A 291 14.37 -19.26 -8.96
CA TYR A 291 14.42 -18.02 -9.76
C TYR A 291 13.04 -17.38 -9.93
N SER A 292 12.00 -18.18 -10.20
CA SER A 292 10.62 -17.67 -10.34
C SER A 292 10.11 -17.07 -9.02
N SER A 293 10.41 -17.72 -7.89
CA SER A 293 10.08 -17.22 -6.55
C SER A 293 10.91 -15.97 -6.19
N MET A 294 12.17 -15.90 -6.63
CA MET A 294 13.02 -14.71 -6.44
C MET A 294 12.43 -13.50 -7.17
N ASN A 295 12.12 -13.65 -8.44
CA ASN A 295 11.59 -12.55 -9.23
C ASN A 295 10.24 -12.07 -8.69
N LEU A 296 9.34 -13.00 -8.35
CA LEU A 296 8.08 -12.65 -7.69
C LEU A 296 8.30 -11.88 -6.37
N SER A 297 9.26 -12.31 -5.54
CA SER A 297 9.59 -11.59 -4.30
C SER A 297 10.05 -10.15 -4.56
N LEU A 298 10.80 -9.91 -5.63
CA LEU A 298 11.28 -8.58 -6.02
C LEU A 298 10.14 -7.71 -6.55
N LEU A 299 9.22 -8.28 -7.34
CA LEU A 299 8.04 -7.56 -7.82
C LEU A 299 7.07 -7.20 -6.69
N LEU A 300 6.86 -8.10 -5.72
CA LEU A 300 6.08 -7.82 -4.51
C LEU A 300 6.73 -6.75 -3.64
N GLU A 301 8.06 -6.72 -3.56
CA GLU A 301 8.82 -5.69 -2.85
C GLU A 301 8.73 -4.33 -3.54
N LEU A 302 8.82 -4.29 -4.88
CA LEU A 302 8.54 -3.07 -5.65
C LEU A 302 7.10 -2.60 -5.43
N ALA A 303 6.13 -3.51 -5.38
CA ALA A 303 4.75 -3.18 -5.08
C ALA A 303 4.57 -2.63 -3.65
N GLU A 304 5.28 -3.18 -2.67
CA GLU A 304 5.29 -2.67 -1.30
C GLU A 304 5.94 -1.29 -1.19
N ILE A 305 7.06 -1.06 -1.88
CA ILE A 305 7.67 0.28 -1.95
C ILE A 305 6.70 1.25 -2.64
N GLY A 306 6.22 0.91 -3.84
CA GLY A 306 5.27 1.72 -4.61
C GLY A 306 4.02 2.07 -3.82
N ARG A 307 3.51 1.13 -3.01
CA ARG A 307 2.37 1.33 -2.14
C ARG A 307 2.58 2.49 -1.17
N GLN A 308 3.75 2.57 -0.54
CA GLN A 308 4.09 3.64 0.39
C GLN A 308 4.20 5.03 -0.30
N TRP A 309 4.12 5.06 -1.64
CA TRP A 309 4.12 6.27 -2.46
C TRP A 309 2.85 6.45 -3.30
N GLY A 310 1.81 5.65 -3.02
CA GLY A 310 0.50 5.76 -3.69
C GLY A 310 0.46 5.14 -5.09
N ILE A 311 1.46 4.34 -5.46
CA ILE A 311 1.56 3.65 -6.76
C ILE A 311 0.98 2.24 -6.61
N ASP A 312 -0.04 1.91 -7.41
CA ASP A 312 -0.74 0.63 -7.36
C ASP A 312 -0.13 -0.39 -8.33
N LEU A 313 0.98 -1.01 -7.92
CA LEU A 313 1.60 -2.09 -8.70
C LEU A 313 0.97 -3.46 -8.40
N ILE A 314 0.38 -3.64 -7.22
CA ILE A 314 -0.16 -4.95 -6.80
C ILE A 314 -1.40 -5.36 -7.61
N ASN A 315 -2.18 -4.38 -8.09
CA ASN A 315 -3.30 -4.59 -8.99
C ASN A 315 -2.98 -4.27 -10.46
N PHE A 316 -1.71 -3.99 -10.82
CA PHE A 316 -1.38 -3.79 -12.23
C PHE A 316 -1.69 -5.08 -13.00
N GLU A 317 -2.48 -4.94 -14.07
CA GLU A 317 -2.89 -6.02 -14.95
C GLU A 317 -2.95 -5.50 -16.38
N THR A 318 -2.36 -6.22 -17.33
CA THR A 318 -2.49 -5.94 -18.76
C THR A 318 -3.83 -6.42 -19.31
N ASP A 319 -4.21 -5.99 -20.50
CA ASP A 319 -5.44 -6.45 -21.16
C ASP A 319 -5.51 -7.99 -21.33
N ASP A 320 -4.36 -8.65 -21.45
CA ASP A 320 -4.22 -10.11 -21.52
C ASP A 320 -3.93 -10.77 -20.15
N ARG A 321 -4.18 -10.06 -19.04
CA ARG A 321 -4.15 -10.55 -17.65
C ARG A 321 -2.78 -10.82 -17.01
N ARG A 322 -1.69 -10.27 -17.55
CA ARG A 322 -0.37 -10.39 -16.93
C ARG A 322 -0.32 -9.55 -15.66
N SER A 323 -0.07 -10.18 -14.51
CA SER A 323 -0.06 -9.51 -13.21
C SER A 323 0.80 -10.24 -12.18
N ILE A 324 1.19 -9.53 -11.11
CA ILE A 324 1.81 -10.15 -9.93
C ILE A 324 0.90 -11.23 -9.35
N LYS A 325 -0.43 -11.01 -9.38
CA LYS A 325 -1.41 -11.98 -8.88
C LYS A 325 -1.37 -13.29 -9.65
N CYS A 326 -1.28 -13.25 -10.99
CA CYS A 326 -1.19 -14.45 -11.81
C CYS A 326 0.09 -15.23 -11.48
N ALA A 327 1.24 -14.57 -11.35
CA ALA A 327 2.49 -15.24 -10.97
C ALA A 327 2.44 -15.86 -9.56
N LEU A 328 1.80 -15.17 -8.62
CA LEU A 328 1.58 -15.69 -7.26
C LEU A 328 0.68 -16.93 -7.28
N ASP A 329 -0.48 -16.85 -7.92
CA ASP A 329 -1.46 -17.95 -8.00
C ASP A 329 -0.87 -19.17 -8.72
N TRP A 330 0.00 -18.94 -9.72
CA TRP A 330 0.70 -20.01 -10.43
C TRP A 330 1.76 -20.69 -9.55
N LEU A 331 2.53 -19.94 -8.76
CA LEU A 331 3.58 -20.50 -7.89
C LEU A 331 3.04 -21.16 -6.61
N PHE A 332 1.93 -20.66 -6.08
CA PHE A 332 1.33 -21.09 -4.81
C PHE A 332 1.21 -22.62 -4.65
N PRO A 333 0.58 -23.37 -5.58
CA PRO A 333 0.39 -24.81 -5.40
C PRO A 333 1.69 -25.62 -5.40
N TYR A 334 2.79 -25.10 -5.95
CA TYR A 334 4.09 -25.77 -5.90
C TYR A 334 4.81 -25.53 -4.58
N TRP A 335 4.59 -24.38 -3.93
CA TRP A 335 5.13 -24.11 -2.60
C TRP A 335 4.43 -24.92 -1.51
N THR A 336 3.12 -25.17 -1.68
CA THR A 336 2.33 -25.98 -0.74
C THR A 336 2.40 -27.49 -1.00
N GLY A 337 3.02 -27.90 -2.13
CA GLY A 337 3.09 -29.30 -2.53
C GLY A 337 1.76 -29.88 -3.06
N GLU A 338 0.75 -29.04 -3.29
CA GLU A 338 -0.50 -29.41 -3.96
C GLU A 338 -0.26 -29.85 -5.41
N GLN A 339 0.77 -29.29 -6.06
CA GLN A 339 1.23 -29.70 -7.40
C GLN A 339 2.72 -30.04 -7.40
N GLU A 340 3.07 -31.07 -8.19
CA GLU A 340 4.45 -31.48 -8.38
C GLU A 340 5.20 -30.52 -9.32
N TRP A 341 6.41 -30.12 -8.93
CA TRP A 341 7.27 -29.29 -9.77
C TRP A 341 7.94 -30.11 -10.87
N THR A 342 7.68 -29.79 -12.14
CA THR A 342 8.17 -30.55 -13.30
C THR A 342 9.31 -29.88 -14.07
N PHE A 343 9.65 -28.62 -13.76
CA PHE A 343 10.78 -27.90 -14.35
C PHE A 343 12.09 -28.18 -13.59
N PRO A 344 13.28 -27.83 -14.14
CA PRO A 344 14.54 -28.05 -13.46
C PRO A 344 14.65 -27.36 -12.09
N GLN A 345 15.04 -28.12 -11.07
CA GLN A 345 15.37 -27.60 -9.73
C GLN A 345 16.54 -28.42 -9.15
N ILE A 346 17.75 -28.17 -9.65
CA ILE A 346 18.95 -29.00 -9.38
C ILE A 346 19.50 -28.88 -7.95
N GLN A 347 18.92 -28.00 -7.13
CA GLN A 347 19.22 -27.81 -5.72
C GLN A 347 17.90 -27.77 -4.92
N PRO A 348 17.87 -28.15 -3.63
CA PRO A 348 16.68 -28.00 -2.79
C PRO A 348 16.12 -26.58 -2.84
N PHE A 349 14.80 -26.46 -2.82
CA PHE A 349 14.13 -25.16 -2.80
C PHE A 349 14.27 -24.48 -1.43
N GLU A 350 14.60 -23.19 -1.44
CA GLU A 350 14.67 -22.34 -0.25
C GLU A 350 13.27 -21.80 0.05
N TRP A 351 12.56 -22.46 0.97
CA TRP A 351 11.16 -22.16 1.30
C TRP A 351 10.96 -20.73 1.84
N GLU A 352 12.00 -20.11 2.39
CA GLU A 352 11.99 -18.73 2.88
C GLU A 352 11.61 -17.74 1.77
N ARG A 353 11.90 -18.08 0.49
CA ARG A 353 11.45 -17.29 -0.66
C ARG A 353 9.94 -17.31 -0.82
N ALA A 354 9.32 -18.48 -0.64
CA ALA A 354 7.86 -18.61 -0.65
C ALA A 354 7.26 -17.89 0.56
N PHE A 355 7.84 -18.07 1.76
CA PHE A 355 7.40 -17.39 2.98
C PHE A 355 7.32 -15.86 2.78
N ARG A 356 8.38 -15.26 2.22
CA ARG A 356 8.42 -13.81 1.96
C ARG A 356 7.37 -13.37 0.94
N CYS A 357 7.21 -14.12 -0.16
CA CYS A 357 6.18 -13.82 -1.17
C CYS A 357 4.78 -13.84 -0.54
N LEU A 358 4.48 -14.90 0.19
CA LEU A 358 3.21 -15.10 0.88
C LEU A 358 2.95 -14.02 1.94
N ARG A 359 3.95 -13.65 2.75
CA ARG A 359 3.82 -12.58 3.74
C ARG A 359 3.44 -11.25 3.09
N LEU A 360 4.16 -10.84 2.04
CA LEU A 360 3.85 -9.61 1.31
C LEU A 360 2.49 -9.69 0.62
N ALA A 361 2.16 -10.82 0.01
CA ALA A 361 0.89 -11.04 -0.67
C ALA A 361 -0.31 -11.01 0.30
N ALA A 362 -0.21 -11.65 1.46
CA ALA A 362 -1.26 -11.69 2.48
C ALA A 362 -1.66 -10.28 2.91
N TYR A 363 -0.66 -9.42 3.15
CA TYR A 363 -0.87 -8.03 3.50
C TYR A 363 -1.41 -7.20 2.34
N GLN A 364 -0.76 -7.24 1.17
CA GLN A 364 -1.12 -6.40 0.03
C GLN A 364 -2.49 -6.75 -0.57
N TYR A 365 -2.85 -8.03 -0.64
CA TYR A 365 -4.17 -8.47 -1.11
C TYR A 365 -5.24 -8.52 -0.01
N LEU A 366 -4.88 -8.33 1.27
CA LEU A 366 -5.75 -8.62 2.42
C LEU A 366 -6.42 -9.99 2.29
N ASN A 367 -5.62 -11.00 1.93
CA ASN A 367 -6.10 -12.35 1.74
C ASN A 367 -5.44 -13.29 2.74
N LYS A 368 -6.23 -13.76 3.71
CA LYS A 368 -5.78 -14.72 4.72
C LYS A 368 -5.27 -16.02 4.09
N GLY A 369 -5.77 -16.41 2.91
CA GLY A 369 -5.30 -17.60 2.20
C GLY A 369 -3.82 -17.55 1.79
N TYR A 370 -3.20 -16.38 1.78
CA TYR A 370 -1.76 -16.23 1.54
C TYR A 370 -0.95 -16.08 2.83
N GLU A 371 -1.55 -16.09 4.03
CA GLU A 371 -0.80 -15.91 5.28
C GLU A 371 0.19 -17.08 5.48
N PRO A 372 1.51 -16.86 5.41
CA PRO A 372 2.46 -17.97 5.42
C PRO A 372 2.50 -18.74 6.73
N ILE A 373 2.14 -18.12 7.86
CA ILE A 373 2.05 -18.84 9.14
C ILE A 373 0.98 -19.95 9.07
N ASP A 374 -0.13 -19.69 8.36
CA ASP A 374 -1.24 -20.64 8.20
C ASP A 374 -1.03 -21.58 6.99
N ALA A 375 -0.11 -21.25 6.08
CA ALA A 375 0.17 -22.05 4.89
C ALA A 375 0.96 -23.34 5.21
N ASP A 376 0.59 -24.44 4.54
CA ASP A 376 1.29 -25.72 4.59
C ASP A 376 2.47 -25.69 3.61
N LEU A 377 3.56 -25.03 4.01
CA LEU A 377 4.78 -24.99 3.21
C LEU A 377 5.49 -26.36 3.30
N ALA A 378 5.75 -26.97 2.14
CA ALA A 378 6.23 -28.34 2.06
C ALA A 378 7.48 -28.58 2.92
N GLY A 379 7.33 -29.39 3.97
CA GLY A 379 8.44 -29.82 4.84
C GLY A 379 8.91 -28.80 5.88
N VAL A 380 8.12 -27.76 6.18
CA VAL A 380 8.49 -26.69 7.13
C VAL A 380 7.58 -26.69 8.36
N GLY A 381 8.17 -26.72 9.56
CA GLY A 381 7.40 -26.67 10.80
C GLY A 381 6.91 -25.27 11.18
N ASP A 382 5.85 -25.19 11.98
CA ASP A 382 5.29 -23.91 12.47
C ASP A 382 6.30 -23.05 13.23
N GLN A 383 7.19 -23.70 14.00
CA GLN A 383 8.23 -23.00 14.74
C GLN A 383 9.27 -22.36 13.80
N GLU A 384 9.63 -23.01 12.70
CA GLU A 384 10.56 -22.46 11.71
C GLU A 384 9.95 -21.24 11.01
N LYS A 385 8.66 -21.34 10.64
CA LYS A 385 7.88 -20.22 10.09
C LYS A 385 7.78 -19.05 11.08
N ALA A 386 7.53 -19.31 12.36
CA ALA A 386 7.41 -18.28 13.38
C ALA A 386 8.74 -17.55 13.66
N ARG A 387 9.89 -18.23 13.50
CA ARG A 387 11.22 -17.65 13.68
C ARG A 387 11.70 -16.79 12.51
N GLN A 388 10.95 -16.70 11.41
CA GLN A 388 11.32 -15.90 10.25
C GLN A 388 11.32 -14.39 10.58
N LEU A 389 12.41 -13.71 10.19
CA LEU A 389 12.59 -12.27 10.41
C LEU A 389 11.50 -11.42 9.74
N ASP A 390 10.91 -11.91 8.64
CA ASP A 390 9.79 -11.24 7.96
C ASP A 390 8.57 -11.05 8.88
N ASN A 391 8.43 -11.83 9.97
CA ASN A 391 7.41 -11.59 11.00
C ASN A 391 7.63 -10.32 11.83
N LEU A 392 8.83 -9.73 11.80
CA LEU A 392 9.14 -8.46 12.46
C LEU A 392 9.07 -7.28 11.50
N LEU A 393 9.32 -7.52 10.21
CA LEU A 393 9.56 -6.46 9.23
C LEU A 393 8.37 -6.22 8.31
N ASN A 394 7.56 -7.25 8.07
CA ASN A 394 6.43 -7.19 7.15
C ASN A 394 5.11 -7.50 7.88
N PRO A 395 4.08 -6.66 7.70
CA PRO A 395 2.79 -6.89 8.32
C PRO A 395 2.22 -8.27 7.95
N PRO A 396 1.62 -9.01 8.89
CA PRO A 396 0.83 -10.19 8.55
C PRO A 396 -0.46 -9.74 7.84
N PHE A 397 -1.30 -10.71 7.47
CA PHE A 397 -2.70 -10.40 7.20
C PHE A 397 -3.33 -9.71 8.43
N GLU A 398 -3.61 -8.41 8.30
CA GLU A 398 -4.34 -7.66 9.32
C GLU A 398 -5.83 -7.74 9.00
N GLY A 399 -6.49 -8.69 9.66
CA GLY A 399 -7.94 -8.80 9.64
C GLY A 399 -8.62 -7.48 10.01
N GLN A 400 -9.80 -7.28 9.44
CA GLN A 400 -10.62 -6.08 9.49
C GLN A 400 -11.12 -5.67 10.90
N ARG A 401 -10.25 -5.48 11.92
CA ARG A 401 -10.68 -5.14 13.29
C ARG A 401 -11.56 -3.88 13.35
N LEU A 402 -11.38 -2.95 12.41
CA LEU A 402 -12.22 -1.75 12.27
C LEU A 402 -13.51 -1.93 11.45
N HIS A 403 -13.73 -3.06 10.79
CA HIS A 403 -14.98 -3.26 10.05
C HIS A 403 -16.02 -3.94 10.94
N GLY A 404 -17.14 -3.25 11.14
CA GLY A 404 -18.22 -3.77 11.97
C GLY A 404 -17.99 -3.57 13.47
N LEU A 405 -17.29 -2.49 13.86
CA LEU A 405 -17.19 -2.06 15.26
C LEU A 405 -18.59 -2.08 15.90
N PRO A 406 -18.88 -3.02 16.82
CA PRO A 406 -20.23 -3.27 17.29
C PRO A 406 -20.74 -2.11 18.12
N ILE A 407 -22.03 -1.83 18.03
CA ILE A 407 -22.73 -0.89 18.92
C ILE A 407 -23.07 -1.61 20.21
N GLY A 408 -22.83 -0.95 21.35
CA GLY A 408 -23.22 -1.45 22.67
C GLY A 408 -24.68 -1.86 22.71
N LYS A 409 -24.97 -3.02 23.30
CA LYS A 409 -26.31 -3.62 23.32
C LYS A 409 -27.33 -2.77 24.10
N ASP A 410 -26.86 -1.92 25.01
CA ASP A 410 -27.62 -1.01 25.86
C ASP A 410 -27.85 0.37 25.23
N VAL A 411 -27.26 0.64 24.06
CA VAL A 411 -27.42 1.94 23.38
C VAL A 411 -28.81 2.00 22.75
N VAL A 412 -29.62 2.95 23.22
CA VAL A 412 -30.91 3.30 22.63
C VAL A 412 -30.77 4.59 21.83
N PHE A 413 -31.09 4.54 20.55
CA PHE A 413 -31.00 5.69 19.66
C PHE A 413 -32.23 6.58 19.83
N LYS A 414 -32.06 7.89 19.64
CA LYS A 414 -33.18 8.79 19.36
C LYS A 414 -33.66 8.58 17.94
N ASP A 415 -34.96 8.75 17.71
CA ASP A 415 -35.51 8.70 16.36
C ASP A 415 -34.98 9.86 15.50
N PRO A 416 -34.68 9.64 14.21
CA PRO A 416 -34.23 10.70 13.32
C PRO A 416 -35.31 11.75 13.07
N GLU A 417 -34.95 13.01 13.24
CA GLU A 417 -35.80 14.13 12.85
C GLU A 417 -35.58 14.48 11.36
N PRO A 418 -36.64 14.79 10.59
CA PRO A 418 -36.47 15.31 9.23
C PRO A 418 -35.66 16.62 9.26
N LEU A 419 -34.76 16.81 8.29
CA LEU A 419 -34.02 18.06 8.16
C LEU A 419 -34.98 19.26 8.01
N VAL A 420 -34.75 20.28 8.82
CA VAL A 420 -35.29 21.63 8.62
C VAL A 420 -34.16 22.48 8.05
N ASP A 421 -34.37 23.04 6.86
CA ASP A 421 -33.37 23.88 6.21
C ASP A 421 -33.11 25.16 7.02
N PRO A 422 -31.85 25.52 7.29
CA PRO A 422 -31.51 26.85 7.75
C PRO A 422 -31.91 27.92 6.74
N ASP A 423 -32.25 29.12 7.21
CA ASP A 423 -32.72 30.24 6.36
C ASP A 423 -31.71 30.68 5.29
N PHE A 424 -30.42 30.37 5.46
CA PHE A 424 -29.35 30.71 4.52
C PHE A 424 -29.08 29.63 3.46
N THR A 425 -29.83 28.52 3.46
CA THR A 425 -29.64 27.42 2.50
C THR A 425 -29.91 27.89 1.06
N ASN A 426 -28.98 27.64 0.15
CA ASN A 426 -29.03 28.11 -1.24
C ASN A 426 -28.38 27.10 -2.21
N GLY A 427 -28.35 27.41 -3.50
CA GLY A 427 -27.70 26.62 -4.55
C GLY A 427 -26.40 27.22 -5.09
N GLU A 428 -25.88 28.27 -4.45
CA GLU A 428 -24.68 28.99 -4.89
C GLU A 428 -23.41 28.18 -4.61
N THR A 429 -22.39 28.38 -5.43
CA THR A 429 -21.14 27.62 -5.33
C THR A 429 -20.23 28.12 -4.21
N THR A 430 -20.37 29.37 -3.79
CA THR A 430 -19.55 29.98 -2.74
C THR A 430 -20.11 29.68 -1.34
N LEU A 431 -19.27 29.89 -0.32
CA LEU A 431 -19.67 29.79 1.08
C LEU A 431 -19.86 31.18 1.68
N THR A 432 -20.94 31.37 2.43
CA THR A 432 -21.14 32.52 3.32
C THR A 432 -20.55 32.25 4.71
N GLU A 433 -20.36 33.29 5.51
CA GLU A 433 -19.91 33.14 6.91
C GLU A 433 -20.89 32.28 7.74
N ALA A 434 -22.20 32.45 7.53
CA ALA A 434 -23.22 31.66 8.23
C ALA A 434 -23.14 30.17 7.87
N GLU A 435 -22.89 29.85 6.60
CA GLU A 435 -22.70 28.46 6.15
C GLU A 435 -21.43 27.84 6.72
N ILE A 436 -20.33 28.61 6.82
CA ILE A 436 -19.07 28.15 7.40
C ILE A 436 -19.25 27.85 8.90
N GLU A 437 -19.85 28.76 9.66
CA GLU A 437 -20.07 28.57 11.09
C GLU A 437 -21.04 27.41 11.35
N PHE A 438 -22.09 27.28 10.54
CA PHE A 438 -22.99 26.13 10.61
C PHE A 438 -22.28 24.82 10.28
N PHE A 439 -21.46 24.78 9.23
CA PHE A 439 -20.69 23.58 8.89
C PHE A 439 -19.71 23.22 10.00
N LYS A 440 -19.02 24.19 10.61
CA LYS A 440 -18.12 23.93 11.73
C LYS A 440 -18.87 23.41 12.95
N GLU A 441 -20.03 23.97 13.26
CA GLU A 441 -20.83 23.56 14.42
C GLU A 441 -21.47 22.18 14.22
N LYS A 442 -22.12 21.97 13.07
CA LYS A 442 -22.96 20.79 12.81
C LYS A 442 -22.24 19.69 12.02
N GLY A 443 -21.18 20.02 11.32
CA GLY A 443 -20.40 19.10 10.48
C GLY A 443 -20.96 18.87 9.09
N PHE A 444 -22.01 19.58 8.67
CA PHE A 444 -22.63 19.41 7.35
C PHE A 444 -23.19 20.72 6.80
N LEU A 445 -23.42 20.76 5.48
CA LEU A 445 -24.08 21.84 4.77
C LEU A 445 -24.86 21.29 3.58
N VAL A 446 -26.06 21.82 3.34
CA VAL A 446 -26.86 21.48 2.16
C VAL A 446 -26.77 22.61 1.14
N LYS A 447 -26.48 22.25 -0.12
CA LYS A 447 -26.63 23.14 -1.27
C LYS A 447 -27.78 22.64 -2.14
N ARG A 448 -28.89 23.38 -2.15
CA ARG A 448 -30.14 23.01 -2.84
C ARG A 448 -30.03 23.34 -4.32
N GLY A 449 -30.30 22.36 -5.19
CA GLY A 449 -30.21 22.52 -6.65
C GLY A 449 -28.81 22.92 -7.13
N LEU A 450 -27.75 22.50 -6.44
CA LEU A 450 -26.38 22.83 -6.84
C LEU A 450 -26.06 22.32 -8.25
N LEU A 451 -26.64 21.17 -8.62
CA LEU A 451 -26.45 20.52 -9.92
C LEU A 451 -27.77 20.47 -10.72
N ASP A 452 -27.79 21.13 -11.88
CA ASP A 452 -28.91 21.08 -12.84
C ASP A 452 -28.58 20.11 -13.99
N GLU A 453 -28.41 18.83 -13.64
CA GLU A 453 -27.93 17.76 -14.54
C GLU A 453 -29.01 16.68 -14.74
N LYS A 454 -30.23 17.09 -15.11
CA LYS A 454 -31.42 16.20 -15.14
C LYS A 454 -31.24 14.93 -15.97
N GLU A 455 -30.67 15.04 -17.17
CA GLU A 455 -30.42 13.89 -18.05
C GLU A 455 -29.39 12.94 -17.43
N THR A 456 -28.33 13.48 -16.83
CA THR A 456 -27.31 12.71 -16.09
C THR A 456 -27.95 11.93 -14.95
N PHE A 457 -28.84 12.55 -14.16
CA PHE A 457 -29.52 11.88 -13.05
C PHE A 457 -30.48 10.79 -13.51
N SER A 458 -31.22 11.00 -14.61
CA SER A 458 -32.01 9.94 -15.24
C SER A 458 -31.12 8.76 -15.67
N ARG A 459 -29.96 9.05 -16.28
CA ARG A 459 -28.99 8.02 -16.67
C ARG A 459 -28.46 7.22 -15.47
N VAL A 460 -28.21 7.87 -14.33
CA VAL A 460 -27.81 7.19 -13.08
C VAL A 460 -28.89 6.20 -12.63
N VAL A 461 -30.16 6.63 -12.62
CA VAL A 461 -31.29 5.75 -12.26
C VAL A 461 -31.43 4.60 -13.26
N ASP A 462 -31.34 4.88 -14.56
CA ASP A 462 -31.36 3.86 -15.62
C ASP A 462 -30.23 2.83 -15.43
N HIS A 463 -29.02 3.31 -15.08
CA HIS A 463 -27.87 2.45 -14.84
C HIS A 463 -28.10 1.49 -13.67
N VAL A 464 -28.78 1.93 -12.60
CA VAL A 464 -29.17 1.03 -11.51
C VAL A 464 -30.12 -0.05 -12.04
N TRP A 465 -31.18 0.34 -12.75
CA TRP A 465 -32.19 -0.62 -13.27
C TRP A 465 -31.68 -1.54 -14.39
N GLU A 466 -30.62 -1.15 -15.10
CA GLU A 466 -29.90 -2.03 -16.03
C GLU A 466 -29.18 -3.19 -15.33
N ASN A 467 -28.79 -3.00 -14.06
CA ASN A 467 -27.98 -3.96 -13.29
C ASN A 467 -28.77 -4.67 -12.17
N VAL A 468 -30.03 -4.30 -11.94
CA VAL A 468 -30.93 -5.06 -11.05
C VAL A 468 -31.30 -6.37 -11.74
N PRO A 469 -31.29 -7.52 -11.03
CA PRO A 469 -31.89 -8.75 -11.53
C PRO A 469 -33.39 -8.55 -11.80
N ARG A 470 -33.75 -8.38 -13.08
CA ARG A 470 -35.10 -8.00 -13.52
C ARG A 470 -36.19 -9.02 -13.16
N ASP A 471 -35.79 -10.28 -12.97
CA ASP A 471 -36.69 -11.35 -12.55
C ASP A 471 -37.11 -11.23 -11.08
N LEU A 472 -36.36 -10.47 -10.27
CA LEU A 472 -36.61 -10.31 -8.84
C LEU A 472 -37.22 -8.95 -8.49
N VAL A 473 -36.81 -7.88 -9.17
CA VAL A 473 -37.29 -6.51 -8.90
C VAL A 473 -37.51 -5.79 -10.22
N LYS A 474 -38.71 -5.21 -10.38
CA LYS A 474 -39.17 -4.60 -11.62
C LYS A 474 -39.34 -3.09 -11.45
N ARG A 475 -38.80 -2.32 -12.39
CA ARG A 475 -38.83 -0.84 -12.37
C ARG A 475 -40.25 -0.26 -12.39
N ASP A 476 -41.18 -0.95 -13.00
CA ASP A 476 -42.56 -0.53 -13.23
C ASP A 476 -43.57 -1.14 -12.25
N ASP A 477 -43.10 -1.96 -11.30
CA ASP A 477 -43.95 -2.61 -10.28
C ASP A 477 -43.40 -2.34 -8.86
N PRO A 478 -43.86 -1.26 -8.19
CA PRO A 478 -43.42 -0.89 -6.85
C PRO A 478 -43.65 -1.96 -5.77
N THR A 479 -44.55 -2.91 -6.00
CA THR A 479 -44.79 -4.01 -5.05
C THR A 479 -43.58 -4.92 -4.94
N THR A 480 -42.78 -5.02 -6.01
CA THR A 480 -41.53 -5.80 -6.03
C THR A 480 -40.37 -5.12 -5.29
N TRP A 481 -40.51 -3.84 -4.90
CA TRP A 481 -39.45 -3.09 -4.23
C TRP A 481 -39.46 -3.33 -2.72
N ILE A 482 -40.63 -3.65 -2.17
CA ILE A 482 -40.83 -3.83 -0.73
C ILE A 482 -40.10 -5.09 -0.29
N ASP A 483 -39.15 -4.94 0.63
CA ASP A 483 -38.28 -6.03 1.08
C ASP A 483 -37.54 -6.75 -0.07
N ALA A 484 -37.24 -6.02 -1.15
CA ALA A 484 -36.45 -6.47 -2.29
C ALA A 484 -35.18 -7.27 -1.88
N PRO A 485 -34.74 -8.22 -2.71
CA PRO A 485 -34.35 -9.57 -2.31
C PRO A 485 -33.28 -9.69 -1.24
N GLN A 486 -33.50 -10.70 -0.40
CA GLN A 486 -32.46 -11.50 0.25
C GLN A 486 -32.54 -12.90 -0.38
N GLY A 487 -31.77 -13.21 -1.44
CA GLY A 487 -31.92 -14.53 -2.06
C GLY A 487 -30.94 -15.02 -3.14
N GLU A 488 -30.54 -14.22 -4.13
CA GLU A 488 -29.81 -14.75 -5.32
C GLU A 488 -28.63 -13.87 -5.78
N TRP A 489 -27.91 -13.24 -4.86
CA TRP A 489 -26.65 -12.57 -5.19
C TRP A 489 -25.51 -13.56 -5.01
N THR A 490 -24.89 -14.03 -6.10
CA THR A 490 -23.68 -14.85 -5.98
C THR A 490 -22.51 -14.02 -5.43
N ALA A 491 -21.43 -14.69 -5.00
CA ALA A 491 -20.21 -13.99 -4.62
C ALA A 491 -19.64 -13.16 -5.79
N GLU A 492 -19.76 -13.67 -7.01
CA GLU A 492 -19.36 -12.99 -8.25
C GLU A 492 -20.23 -11.75 -8.51
N ASP A 493 -21.55 -11.85 -8.38
CA ASP A 493 -22.45 -10.71 -8.54
C ASP A 493 -22.14 -9.61 -7.51
N ARG A 494 -21.75 -10.00 -6.28
CA ARG A 494 -21.39 -9.05 -5.23
C ARG A 494 -20.09 -8.32 -5.57
N ASP A 495 -19.15 -9.01 -6.17
CA ASP A 495 -17.86 -8.42 -6.55
C ASP A 495 -17.99 -7.53 -7.79
N ASN A 496 -18.89 -7.87 -8.72
CA ASN A 496 -19.16 -7.11 -9.95
C ASN A 496 -20.11 -5.91 -9.75
N LEU A 497 -21.13 -6.06 -8.90
CA LEU A 497 -22.21 -5.07 -8.73
C LEU A 497 -22.26 -4.44 -7.34
N GLY A 498 -21.61 -5.04 -6.34
CA GLY A 498 -21.61 -4.56 -4.96
C GLY A 498 -22.62 -5.27 -4.05
N LEU A 499 -22.56 -4.96 -2.76
CA LEU A 499 -23.31 -5.66 -1.72
C LEU A 499 -24.76 -5.15 -1.63
N PHE A 500 -25.71 -6.08 -1.80
CA PHE A 500 -27.12 -5.90 -1.44
C PHE A 500 -27.43 -6.64 -0.14
N ARG A 501 -27.91 -5.94 0.88
CA ARG A 501 -28.29 -6.55 2.16
C ARG A 501 -29.43 -5.77 2.81
N ARG A 502 -30.50 -6.47 3.20
CA ARG A 502 -31.63 -5.92 3.97
C ARG A 502 -32.26 -4.66 3.32
N GLY A 503 -32.44 -4.68 2.01
CA GLY A 503 -32.96 -3.55 1.24
C GLY A 503 -31.98 -2.40 1.02
N SER A 504 -30.73 -2.48 1.50
CA SER A 504 -29.67 -1.53 1.15
C SER A 504 -28.76 -2.13 0.09
N TRP A 505 -28.68 -1.48 -1.07
CA TRP A 505 -27.76 -1.87 -2.14
C TRP A 505 -26.69 -0.80 -2.33
N LYS A 506 -25.45 -1.15 -2.06
CA LYS A 506 -24.31 -0.30 -2.40
C LYS A 506 -23.78 -0.76 -3.75
N MET A 507 -24.35 -0.24 -4.84
CA MET A 507 -23.97 -0.61 -6.20
C MET A 507 -22.59 -0.03 -6.52
N ARG A 508 -21.55 -0.87 -6.45
CA ARG A 508 -20.13 -0.46 -6.54
C ARG A 508 -19.21 -1.63 -6.85
N SER A 509 -18.17 -1.38 -7.64
CA SER A 509 -17.10 -2.33 -7.98
C SER A 509 -15.87 -1.54 -8.48
N ARG A 510 -14.87 -2.23 -9.03
CA ARG A 510 -13.72 -1.55 -9.67
C ARG A 510 -14.15 -0.69 -10.86
N THR A 511 -15.16 -1.11 -11.61
CA THR A 511 -15.63 -0.45 -12.84
C THR A 511 -16.82 0.47 -12.60
N ILE A 512 -17.70 0.18 -11.63
CA ILE A 512 -18.85 1.03 -11.33
C ILE A 512 -18.38 2.33 -10.67
N GLY A 513 -18.89 3.46 -11.18
CA GLY A 513 -18.54 4.80 -10.71
C GLY A 513 -17.43 5.47 -11.52
N THR A 514 -16.82 4.78 -12.50
CA THR A 514 -15.79 5.33 -13.41
C THR A 514 -16.39 5.99 -14.65
N GLN A 515 -17.68 5.76 -14.90
CA GLN A 515 -18.35 6.22 -16.11
C GLN A 515 -18.37 7.76 -16.16
N PRO A 516 -18.26 8.39 -17.35
CA PRO A 516 -18.20 9.85 -17.48
C PRO A 516 -19.37 10.60 -16.82
N PHE A 517 -20.58 10.02 -16.82
CA PHE A 517 -21.74 10.63 -16.18
C PHE A 517 -21.67 10.64 -14.64
N PHE A 518 -20.85 9.79 -14.02
CA PHE A 518 -20.52 9.90 -12.60
C PHE A 518 -19.36 10.87 -12.37
N VAL A 519 -18.30 10.71 -13.16
CA VAL A 519 -17.03 11.38 -12.90
C VAL A 519 -17.09 12.84 -13.37
N ASP A 520 -17.41 13.09 -14.63
CA ASP A 520 -17.34 14.45 -15.21
C ASP A 520 -18.55 15.31 -14.85
N LYS A 521 -19.74 14.69 -14.81
CA LYS A 521 -21.00 15.40 -14.62
C LYS A 521 -21.43 15.58 -13.18
N ILE A 522 -20.93 14.73 -12.27
CA ILE A 522 -21.22 14.80 -10.84
C ILE A 522 -19.97 15.20 -10.07
N ALA A 523 -19.00 14.30 -9.88
CA ALA A 523 -17.88 14.55 -8.97
C ALA A 523 -16.98 15.72 -9.42
N ASN A 524 -16.65 15.79 -10.70
CA ASN A 524 -15.83 16.83 -11.32
C ASN A 524 -16.64 17.94 -11.97
N ASN A 525 -17.96 18.03 -11.70
CA ASN A 525 -18.76 19.14 -12.18
C ASN A 525 -18.11 20.47 -11.72
N PRO A 526 -17.98 21.49 -12.60
CA PRO A 526 -17.37 22.77 -12.22
C PRO A 526 -17.98 23.39 -10.96
N ARG A 527 -19.30 23.24 -10.76
CA ARG A 527 -19.99 23.74 -9.56
C ARG A 527 -19.58 22.96 -8.31
N MET A 528 -19.46 21.63 -8.38
CA MET A 528 -18.93 20.81 -7.28
C MET A 528 -17.50 21.22 -6.94
N GLN A 529 -16.62 21.28 -7.95
CA GLN A 529 -15.20 21.58 -7.75
C GLN A 529 -15.00 22.96 -7.12
N GLN A 530 -15.74 23.97 -7.57
CA GLN A 530 -15.70 25.32 -6.99
C GLN A 530 -16.17 25.32 -5.53
N THR A 531 -17.27 24.65 -5.21
CA THR A 531 -17.76 24.58 -3.82
C THR A 531 -16.80 23.83 -2.92
N VAL A 532 -16.24 22.70 -3.38
CA VAL A 532 -15.22 21.95 -2.66
C VAL A 532 -13.97 22.80 -2.41
N GLU A 533 -13.53 23.58 -3.41
CA GLU A 533 -12.41 24.49 -3.26
C GLU A 533 -12.65 25.55 -2.17
N SER A 534 -13.89 26.03 -2.01
CA SER A 534 -14.24 26.94 -0.91
C SER A 534 -14.10 26.28 0.47
N PHE A 535 -14.35 24.97 0.59
CA PHE A 535 -14.17 24.24 1.86
C PHE A 535 -12.70 23.96 2.16
N ILE A 536 -12.03 23.21 1.28
CA ILE A 536 -10.72 22.65 1.57
C ILE A 536 -9.58 23.45 0.95
N GLY A 537 -9.83 24.29 -0.05
CA GLY A 537 -8.81 25.02 -0.80
C GLY A 537 -8.33 24.28 -2.05
N GLY A 538 -7.70 25.02 -2.97
CA GLY A 538 -7.29 24.52 -4.28
C GLY A 538 -5.77 24.30 -4.41
N PRO A 539 -5.33 23.55 -5.43
CA PRO A 539 -6.17 22.81 -6.38
C PRO A 539 -6.86 21.59 -5.75
N VAL A 540 -8.10 21.31 -6.15
CA VAL A 540 -8.84 20.11 -5.76
C VAL A 540 -8.45 18.98 -6.70
N LYS A 541 -8.16 17.80 -6.15
CA LYS A 541 -7.85 16.61 -6.94
C LYS A 541 -9.09 16.22 -7.74
N ARG A 542 -8.93 16.04 -9.05
CA ARG A 542 -10.01 15.50 -9.89
C ARG A 542 -10.31 14.06 -9.50
N ALA A 543 -11.59 13.78 -9.35
CA ALA A 543 -12.08 12.43 -9.13
C ALA A 543 -11.84 11.60 -10.39
N ASN A 544 -11.36 10.36 -10.23
CA ASN A 544 -11.34 9.36 -11.28
C ASN A 544 -12.52 8.38 -11.12
N ARG A 545 -13.17 8.40 -9.95
CA ARG A 545 -14.28 7.51 -9.61
C ARG A 545 -15.09 7.94 -8.38
N VAL A 546 -16.42 7.89 -8.49
CA VAL A 546 -17.30 7.96 -7.30
C VAL A 546 -17.35 6.64 -6.52
N ARG A 547 -17.98 6.63 -5.33
CA ARG A 547 -18.16 5.38 -4.55
C ARG A 547 -19.15 4.39 -5.19
N GLY A 548 -19.91 4.83 -6.19
CA GLY A 548 -20.99 4.09 -6.86
C GLY A 548 -22.36 4.75 -6.63
N VAL A 549 -23.44 3.96 -6.66
CA VAL A 549 -24.80 4.41 -6.33
C VAL A 549 -25.31 3.67 -5.11
N TYR A 550 -25.67 4.40 -4.07
CA TYR A 550 -26.23 3.81 -2.86
C TYR A 550 -27.74 3.87 -2.93
N CYS A 551 -28.35 2.70 -3.01
CA CYS A 551 -29.79 2.52 -3.08
C CYS A 551 -30.36 2.04 -1.74
N ILE A 552 -31.54 2.55 -1.36
CA ILE A 552 -32.34 1.96 -0.29
C ILE A 552 -33.75 1.71 -0.79
N PHE A 553 -34.12 0.44 -0.75
CA PHE A 553 -35.45 -0.06 -1.06
C PHE A 553 -36.37 0.05 0.17
N PRO A 554 -37.68 0.26 -0.05
CA PRO A 554 -38.67 0.30 1.03
C PRO A 554 -38.66 -0.97 1.88
N LYS A 555 -38.79 -0.83 3.20
CA LYS A 555 -39.10 -1.97 4.08
C LYS A 555 -40.60 -2.26 4.05
N SER A 556 -41.02 -3.48 4.36
CA SER A 556 -42.42 -3.73 4.68
C SER A 556 -42.83 -3.05 6.00
N PRO A 557 -44.10 -2.64 6.15
CA PRO A 557 -44.62 -2.04 7.38
C PRO A 557 -44.32 -2.87 8.63
N ASP A 558 -44.46 -4.20 8.54
CA ASP A 558 -44.30 -5.11 9.68
C ASP A 558 -42.83 -5.46 10.02
N ARG A 559 -41.87 -5.09 9.17
CA ARG A 559 -40.45 -5.41 9.40
C ARG A 559 -39.81 -4.45 10.37
N ASP A 560 -39.26 -4.98 11.46
CA ASP A 560 -38.36 -4.22 12.33
C ASP A 560 -37.09 -3.79 11.56
N ALA A 561 -36.73 -2.52 11.69
CA ALA A 561 -35.51 -1.97 11.10
C ALA A 561 -34.74 -1.15 12.14
N LYS A 562 -33.42 -1.20 12.07
CA LYS A 562 -32.53 -0.44 12.95
C LYS A 562 -31.57 0.39 12.10
N LEU A 563 -31.30 1.61 12.54
CA LEU A 563 -30.24 2.43 11.97
C LEU A 563 -28.90 1.72 12.13
N GLY A 564 -28.02 1.94 11.15
CA GLY A 564 -26.63 1.47 11.18
C GLY A 564 -25.63 2.61 11.26
N PRO A 565 -25.58 3.37 12.37
CA PRO A 565 -24.63 4.46 12.52
C PRO A 565 -23.19 3.96 12.58
N HIS A 566 -22.30 4.65 11.88
CA HIS A 566 -20.86 4.43 11.86
C HIS A 566 -20.15 5.77 11.59
N GLY A 567 -18.88 5.88 11.96
CA GLY A 567 -17.97 6.86 11.36
C GLY A 567 -17.16 6.18 10.27
N ASP A 568 -16.76 6.95 9.26
CA ASP A 568 -15.84 6.42 8.25
C ASP A 568 -14.45 6.27 8.88
N HIS A 569 -13.91 5.06 8.80
CA HIS A 569 -12.59 4.70 9.35
C HIS A 569 -11.44 4.96 8.38
N THR A 570 -11.74 5.50 7.19
CA THR A 570 -10.76 5.80 6.14
C THR A 570 -10.52 7.31 6.01
N CYS A 571 -9.53 7.69 5.21
CA CYS A 571 -9.26 9.10 4.96
C CYS A 571 -10.22 9.72 3.94
N ALA A 572 -10.58 10.97 4.19
CA ALA A 572 -11.24 11.91 3.28
C ALA A 572 -11.06 13.32 3.87
N GLN A 573 -10.99 14.36 3.03
CA GLN A 573 -10.96 15.75 3.51
C GLN A 573 -12.37 16.35 3.51
N LEU A 574 -13.14 16.12 2.45
CA LEU A 574 -14.56 16.49 2.38
C LEU A 574 -15.36 15.40 1.65
N SER A 575 -16.55 15.12 2.14
CA SER A 575 -17.47 14.16 1.50
C SER A 575 -18.73 14.88 1.03
N ALA A 576 -19.37 14.34 -0.01
CA ALA A 576 -20.65 14.83 -0.50
C ALA A 576 -21.62 13.68 -0.82
N MET A 577 -22.90 13.89 -0.54
CA MET A 577 -24.00 13.02 -0.95
C MET A 577 -24.84 13.75 -1.99
N VAL A 578 -24.80 13.29 -3.23
CA VAL A 578 -25.56 13.90 -4.35
C VAL A 578 -26.86 13.12 -4.55
N PHE A 579 -27.98 13.83 -4.57
CA PHE A 579 -29.30 13.22 -4.75
C PHE A 579 -29.58 13.00 -6.23
N ALA A 580 -29.62 11.74 -6.65
CA ALA A 580 -29.86 11.37 -8.05
C ALA A 580 -31.36 11.30 -8.40
N ASP A 581 -32.23 11.35 -7.40
CA ASP A 581 -33.68 11.47 -7.59
C ASP A 581 -34.30 12.24 -6.40
N THR A 582 -35.57 12.61 -6.53
CA THR A 582 -36.33 13.24 -5.45
C THR A 582 -36.53 12.28 -4.29
N LEU A 583 -36.23 12.75 -3.09
CA LEU A 583 -36.29 11.97 -1.86
C LEU A 583 -37.24 12.64 -0.86
N PRO A 584 -38.47 12.13 -0.71
CA PRO A 584 -39.40 12.63 0.30
C PRO A 584 -38.91 12.34 1.73
N PRO A 585 -39.49 13.01 2.75
CA PRO A 585 -39.27 12.65 4.15
C PRO A 585 -39.53 11.16 4.43
N HIS A 586 -38.83 10.58 5.41
CA HIS A 586 -38.98 9.18 5.85
C HIS A 586 -38.62 8.10 4.81
N CYS A 587 -38.03 8.48 3.67
CA CYS A 587 -37.74 7.56 2.56
C CYS A 587 -36.28 7.03 2.55
N GLY A 588 -35.63 6.92 3.72
CA GLY A 588 -34.28 6.33 3.82
C GLY A 588 -33.15 7.25 3.39
N GLY A 589 -33.31 8.54 3.65
CA GLY A 589 -32.28 9.56 3.44
C GLY A 589 -30.97 9.31 4.15
N PHE A 590 -29.93 10.02 3.73
CA PHE A 590 -28.70 10.09 4.51
C PHE A 590 -29.05 10.55 5.94
N THR A 591 -28.44 9.99 6.96
CA THR A 591 -28.73 10.32 8.37
C THR A 591 -27.43 10.59 9.08
N ILE A 592 -27.36 11.69 9.82
CA ILE A 592 -26.15 12.14 10.53
C ILE A 592 -26.46 12.48 11.98
N TRP A 593 -25.45 12.47 12.83
CA TRP A 593 -25.50 12.98 14.19
C TRP A 593 -24.75 14.31 14.24
N PRO A 594 -25.43 15.46 14.18
CA PRO A 594 -24.77 16.76 14.06
C PRO A 594 -23.79 17.04 15.20
N GLY A 595 -22.64 17.62 14.89
CA GLY A 595 -21.59 17.95 15.88
C GLY A 595 -20.71 16.77 16.32
N SER A 596 -21.02 15.54 15.89
CA SER A 596 -20.29 14.33 16.30
C SER A 596 -18.84 14.23 15.80
N HIS A 597 -18.45 15.08 14.84
CA HIS A 597 -17.11 15.13 14.28
C HIS A 597 -16.08 15.57 15.34
N TYR A 598 -16.40 16.51 16.22
CA TYR A 598 -15.52 16.90 17.34
C TYR A 598 -15.27 15.75 18.32
N MET A 599 -16.27 14.90 18.54
CA MET A 599 -16.16 13.76 19.46
C MET A 599 -15.40 12.60 18.82
N SER A 600 -15.46 12.44 17.50
CA SER A 600 -14.86 11.32 16.78
C SER A 600 -13.43 11.60 16.31
N HIS A 601 -13.09 12.87 16.07
CA HIS A 601 -11.82 13.33 15.52
C HIS A 601 -10.58 12.85 16.30
N PRO A 602 -10.52 12.94 17.65
CA PRO A 602 -9.30 12.60 18.42
C PRO A 602 -8.84 11.14 18.30
N TYR A 603 -9.69 10.25 17.80
CA TYR A 603 -9.37 8.82 17.67
C TYR A 603 -8.70 8.46 16.34
N HIS A 604 -8.50 9.42 15.44
CA HIS A 604 -7.90 9.19 14.13
C HIS A 604 -6.38 9.40 14.16
N ARG A 605 -5.65 8.72 13.25
CA ARG A 605 -4.18 8.80 13.18
C ARG A 605 -3.70 10.21 12.85
N THR A 606 -4.37 10.84 11.89
CA THR A 606 -4.12 12.22 11.45
C THR A 606 -5.46 12.92 11.24
N VAL A 607 -5.43 14.24 11.02
CA VAL A 607 -6.65 15.07 10.89
C VAL A 607 -7.59 14.51 9.83
N HIS A 608 -7.05 14.12 8.67
CA HIS A 608 -7.82 13.55 7.57
C HIS A 608 -7.62 12.05 7.42
N GLY A 609 -6.76 11.41 8.22
CA GLY A 609 -6.38 10.00 8.11
C GLY A 609 -7.39 9.00 8.67
N PRO A 610 -7.04 7.71 8.70
CA PRO A 610 -7.93 6.65 9.17
C PRO A 610 -8.04 6.63 10.70
N LEU A 611 -9.01 5.87 11.21
CA LEU A 611 -9.14 5.60 12.65
C LEU A 611 -7.87 4.89 13.16
N HIS A 612 -7.40 5.26 14.35
CA HIS A 612 -6.21 4.67 14.96
C HIS A 612 -6.56 3.31 15.61
N ASP A 613 -5.88 2.24 15.21
CA ASP A 613 -6.21 0.87 15.61
C ASP A 613 -6.20 0.66 17.12
N ASP A 614 -5.18 1.20 17.78
CA ASP A 614 -5.05 1.13 19.24
C ASP A 614 -6.10 1.96 19.99
N LEU A 615 -6.83 2.84 19.29
CA LEU A 615 -7.90 3.67 19.85
C LEU A 615 -9.30 3.18 19.46
N ALA A 616 -9.42 2.07 18.72
CA ALA A 616 -10.69 1.59 18.19
C ALA A 616 -11.74 1.33 19.29
N ASP A 617 -11.31 0.74 20.41
CA ASP A 617 -12.20 0.42 21.53
C ASP A 617 -12.67 1.70 22.27
N ASP A 618 -11.84 2.73 22.33
CA ASP A 618 -12.21 4.02 22.92
C ASP A 618 -13.10 4.84 21.98
N TYR A 619 -12.84 4.78 20.67
CA TYR A 619 -13.73 5.33 19.66
C TYR A 619 -15.14 4.71 19.75
N VAL A 620 -15.25 3.39 19.95
CA VAL A 620 -16.55 2.73 20.13
C VAL A 620 -17.32 3.32 21.31
N LYS A 621 -16.65 3.56 22.45
CA LYS A 621 -17.28 4.18 23.63
C LYS A 621 -17.77 5.60 23.32
N ALA A 622 -16.94 6.41 22.66
CA ALA A 622 -17.29 7.78 22.28
C ALA A 622 -18.45 7.82 21.28
N ARG A 623 -18.43 6.95 20.26
CA ARG A 623 -19.54 6.79 19.32
C ARG A 623 -20.82 6.42 20.04
N ASP A 624 -20.77 5.45 20.95
CA ASP A 624 -21.96 5.02 21.69
C ASP A 624 -22.50 6.13 22.62
N GLU A 625 -21.64 7.03 23.11
CA GLU A 625 -22.06 8.24 23.83
C GLU A 625 -22.75 9.25 22.90
N ILE A 626 -22.22 9.47 21.69
CA ILE A 626 -22.86 10.30 20.64
C ILE A 626 -24.28 9.77 20.37
N LEU A 627 -24.42 8.46 20.16
CA LEU A 627 -25.70 7.83 19.83
C LEU A 627 -26.76 7.97 20.93
N ARG A 628 -26.34 8.06 22.20
CA ARG A 628 -27.25 8.30 23.34
C ARG A 628 -27.70 9.77 23.43
N ARG A 629 -26.81 10.72 23.09
CA ARG A 629 -27.02 12.14 23.39
C ARG A 629 -27.56 12.95 22.22
N VAL A 630 -27.06 12.69 21.01
CA VAL A 630 -27.32 13.52 19.84
C VAL A 630 -28.53 12.97 19.08
N THR A 631 -29.51 13.83 18.80
CA THR A 631 -30.65 13.49 17.95
C THR A 631 -30.19 13.41 16.49
N PRO A 632 -30.38 12.28 15.79
CA PRO A 632 -30.00 12.20 14.39
C PRO A 632 -30.91 13.05 13.50
N VAL A 633 -30.35 13.57 12.41
CA VAL A 633 -31.08 14.31 11.37
C VAL A 633 -31.08 13.49 10.09
N GLN A 634 -32.25 13.29 9.50
CA GLN A 634 -32.45 12.60 8.22
C GLN A 634 -32.73 13.60 7.10
N PHE A 635 -31.93 13.50 6.02
CA PHE A 635 -32.07 14.37 4.85
C PHE A 635 -33.20 13.94 3.92
N HIS A 636 -33.90 14.92 3.37
CA HIS A 636 -34.85 14.83 2.25
C HIS A 636 -34.55 15.97 1.26
N GLY A 637 -35.00 15.86 0.02
CA GLY A 637 -34.63 16.83 -1.00
C GLY A 637 -35.05 16.47 -2.42
N LYS A 638 -34.63 17.31 -3.37
CA LYS A 638 -34.88 17.13 -4.80
C LYS A 638 -33.64 16.61 -5.50
N VAL A 639 -33.84 16.10 -6.71
CA VAL A 639 -32.75 15.76 -7.62
C VAL A 639 -31.79 16.96 -7.78
N GLY A 640 -30.49 16.71 -7.72
CA GLY A 640 -29.45 17.74 -7.83
C GLY A 640 -29.11 18.49 -6.54
N ASP A 641 -29.82 18.22 -5.44
CA ASP A 641 -29.39 18.65 -4.10
C ASP A 641 -28.11 17.92 -3.67
N VAL A 642 -27.25 18.62 -2.95
CA VAL A 642 -25.96 18.10 -2.48
C VAL A 642 -25.80 18.36 -0.99
N VAL A 643 -25.47 17.32 -0.23
CA VAL A 643 -25.11 17.42 1.19
C VAL A 643 -23.61 17.26 1.32
N PHE A 644 -22.90 18.34 1.63
CA PHE A 644 -21.50 18.30 2.03
C PHE A 644 -21.39 17.99 3.51
N TRP A 645 -20.44 17.15 3.90
CA TRP A 645 -20.28 16.74 5.29
C TRP A 645 -18.84 16.40 5.67
N HIS A 646 -18.53 16.60 6.95
CA HIS A 646 -17.23 16.33 7.52
C HIS A 646 -17.04 14.82 7.74
N PRO A 647 -15.99 14.19 7.16
CA PRO A 647 -15.82 12.73 7.18
C PRO A 647 -15.79 12.06 8.56
N ARG A 648 -15.50 12.82 9.63
CA ARG A 648 -15.51 12.33 11.02
C ARG A 648 -16.90 12.31 11.67
N LEU A 649 -17.96 12.74 10.98
CA LEU A 649 -19.31 12.62 11.52
C LEU A 649 -19.73 11.15 11.65
N VAL A 650 -20.43 10.84 12.74
CA VAL A 650 -21.23 9.63 12.83
C VAL A 650 -22.43 9.79 11.90
N HIS A 651 -22.60 8.83 11.01
CA HIS A 651 -23.61 8.86 9.96
C HIS A 651 -24.08 7.44 9.61
N GLY A 652 -25.11 7.35 8.79
CA GLY A 652 -25.62 6.07 8.32
C GLY A 652 -26.75 6.19 7.31
N PRO A 653 -27.14 5.06 6.71
CA PRO A 653 -28.38 5.00 5.96
C PRO A 653 -29.58 5.19 6.88
N GLY A 654 -30.51 6.06 6.50
CA GLY A 654 -31.84 6.11 7.07
C GLY A 654 -32.66 4.86 6.71
N ILE A 655 -33.75 4.65 7.44
CA ILE A 655 -34.73 3.61 7.13
C ILE A 655 -35.76 4.17 6.15
N ASN A 656 -36.13 3.37 5.15
CA ASN A 656 -37.10 3.76 4.13
C ASN A 656 -38.49 3.24 4.47
N TYR A 657 -39.31 4.12 5.05
CA TYR A 657 -40.69 3.90 5.47
C TYR A 657 -41.72 4.23 4.38
N SER A 658 -41.29 4.50 3.14
CA SER A 658 -42.19 4.95 2.07
C SER A 658 -43.35 3.99 1.76
N ALA A 659 -43.19 2.69 2.02
CA ALA A 659 -44.26 1.70 1.89
C ALA A 659 -45.35 1.83 2.97
N GLU A 660 -45.08 2.47 4.11
CA GLU A 660 -46.07 2.77 5.16
C GLU A 660 -46.94 3.98 4.82
N HIS A 661 -46.57 4.72 3.76
CA HIS A 661 -47.24 5.94 3.30
C HIS A 661 -47.91 5.77 1.92
N ASP A 662 -48.14 4.53 1.47
CA ASP A 662 -48.76 4.19 0.18
C ASP A 662 -48.06 4.77 -1.07
N GLN A 663 -46.79 5.18 -0.94
CA GLN A 663 -45.97 5.70 -2.04
C GLN A 663 -44.55 5.12 -1.97
N PRO A 664 -44.34 3.81 -2.24
CA PRO A 664 -43.02 3.20 -2.20
C PRO A 664 -42.08 3.93 -3.16
N VAL A 665 -40.89 4.32 -2.68
CA VAL A 665 -39.83 4.93 -3.50
C VAL A 665 -38.49 4.27 -3.21
N VAL A 666 -37.66 4.11 -4.25
CA VAL A 666 -36.27 3.70 -4.08
C VAL A 666 -35.42 4.96 -3.95
N ARG A 667 -34.60 5.03 -2.91
CA ARG A 667 -33.67 6.15 -2.73
C ARG A 667 -32.44 5.95 -3.61
N TYR A 668 -31.96 6.99 -4.30
CA TYR A 668 -30.72 6.98 -5.10
C TYR A 668 -29.79 8.13 -4.68
N ILE A 669 -28.63 7.79 -4.12
CA ILE A 669 -27.59 8.77 -3.75
C ILE A 669 -26.26 8.36 -4.37
N VAL A 670 -25.51 9.33 -4.90
CA VAL A 670 -24.15 9.18 -5.40
C VAL A 670 -23.17 9.80 -4.39
N PRO A 671 -22.44 9.00 -3.60
CA PRO A 671 -21.44 9.51 -2.68
C PRO A 671 -20.14 9.90 -3.42
N CYS A 672 -19.66 11.10 -3.15
CA CYS A 672 -18.42 11.66 -3.69
C CYS A 672 -17.46 12.00 -2.55
N GLU A 673 -16.16 11.85 -2.80
CA GLU A 673 -15.09 12.20 -1.86
C GLU A 673 -14.12 13.17 -2.50
N TYR A 674 -13.60 14.09 -1.71
CA TYR A 674 -12.76 15.17 -2.18
C TYR A 674 -11.53 15.35 -1.32
N GLN A 675 -10.44 15.72 -2.00
CA GLN A 675 -9.13 16.00 -1.43
C GLN A 675 -8.41 17.08 -2.24
N LYS A 676 -7.42 17.70 -1.62
CA LYS A 676 -6.44 18.56 -2.30
C LYS A 676 -5.57 17.75 -3.24
N ASP A 677 -5.16 18.39 -4.32
CA ASP A 677 -4.14 17.88 -5.23
C ASP A 677 -2.74 18.34 -4.81
N GLY A 678 -1.71 17.72 -5.38
CA GLY A 678 -0.30 18.09 -5.16
C GLY A 678 0.30 17.66 -3.83
N LEU A 679 -0.43 16.88 -3.02
CA LEU A 679 0.07 16.27 -1.78
C LEU A 679 0.69 14.90 -2.04
N THR A 680 1.66 14.51 -1.21
CA THR A 680 2.37 13.24 -1.32
C THR A 680 1.53 12.11 -0.76
N SER A 681 0.83 11.40 -1.65
CA SER A 681 -0.04 10.30 -1.25
C SER A 681 0.72 9.03 -0.85
N TYR A 682 0.13 8.26 0.06
CA TYR A 682 0.51 6.87 0.33
C TYR A 682 -0.73 5.99 0.56
N PHE A 683 -0.58 4.69 0.32
CA PHE A 683 -1.63 3.71 0.63
C PHE A 683 -1.44 3.11 2.02
N ASN A 684 -2.54 2.95 2.75
CA ASN A 684 -2.58 2.22 4.02
C ASN A 684 -3.53 1.02 3.85
N LEU A 685 -2.99 -0.19 3.73
CA LEU A 685 -3.78 -1.40 3.43
C LEU A 685 -4.61 -1.83 4.64
N SER A 686 -4.08 -1.60 5.83
CA SER A 686 -4.74 -1.93 7.08
C SER A 686 -6.07 -1.17 7.16
N HIS A 687 -6.09 0.15 6.95
CA HIS A 687 -7.25 0.98 7.30
C HIS A 687 -7.51 2.20 6.41
N GLY A 688 -7.00 2.27 5.17
CA GLY A 688 -7.18 3.43 4.29
C GLY A 688 -7.83 3.13 2.94
N PRO A 689 -7.97 4.16 2.09
CA PRO A 689 -8.01 3.92 0.66
C PRO A 689 -6.72 3.23 0.24
N ALA A 690 -6.89 2.13 -0.46
CA ALA A 690 -5.78 1.30 -0.89
C ALA A 690 -6.20 0.53 -2.14
N PRO A 691 -5.23 0.00 -2.91
CA PRO A 691 -5.46 -0.86 -4.06
C PRO A 691 -6.51 -1.95 -3.83
N ASN A 692 -6.48 -2.56 -2.66
CA ASN A 692 -7.39 -3.64 -2.27
C ASN A 692 -8.76 -3.15 -1.74
N ARG A 693 -8.94 -1.84 -1.57
CA ARG A 693 -10.19 -1.21 -1.12
C ARG A 693 -10.90 -0.51 -2.26
N GLN A 694 -11.37 -1.37 -3.16
CA GLN A 694 -12.66 -1.30 -3.83
C GLN A 694 -13.26 0.09 -4.00
N TRP A 695 -13.87 0.63 -2.94
CA TRP A 695 -14.77 1.79 -2.96
C TRP A 695 -14.14 3.12 -2.50
N TRP A 696 -12.87 3.12 -2.10
CA TRP A 696 -12.14 4.29 -1.58
C TRP A 696 -11.05 4.79 -2.53
N VAL A 697 -11.09 4.41 -3.81
CA VAL A 697 -9.97 4.59 -4.76
C VAL A 697 -9.52 6.05 -4.94
N ASP A 698 -10.46 6.99 -4.81
CA ASP A 698 -10.21 8.41 -5.05
C ASP A 698 -9.68 9.16 -3.84
N THR A 699 -9.88 8.64 -2.63
CA THR A 699 -9.22 9.19 -1.44
C THR A 699 -7.82 8.60 -1.28
N LYS A 700 -6.91 9.32 -0.63
CA LYS A 700 -5.52 8.92 -0.35
C LYS A 700 -5.08 9.48 0.99
N ASN A 701 -4.23 8.77 1.72
CA ASN A 701 -3.56 9.37 2.87
C ASN A 701 -2.42 10.24 2.38
N PHE A 702 -2.08 11.30 3.11
CA PHE A 702 -1.01 12.23 2.73
C PHE A 702 0.08 12.27 3.80
N ARG A 703 1.33 12.40 3.36
CA ARG A 703 2.48 12.50 4.29
C ARG A 703 2.54 13.85 4.99
N GLU A 704 1.89 14.86 4.42
CA GLU A 704 1.78 16.22 4.94
C GLU A 704 0.67 16.36 6.00
N ASP A 705 -0.16 15.33 6.20
CA ASP A 705 -1.20 15.34 7.22
C ASP A 705 -0.61 15.18 8.62
N VAL A 706 -1.20 15.85 9.61
CA VAL A 706 -0.65 15.95 10.98
C VAL A 706 -1.46 15.10 11.97
N PRO A 707 -0.86 14.63 13.08
CA PRO A 707 -1.57 13.87 14.10
C PRO A 707 -2.83 14.60 14.58
N ALA A 708 -3.93 13.85 14.78
CA ALA A 708 -5.18 14.43 15.26
C ALA A 708 -5.08 14.80 16.75
N THR A 709 -5.53 16.00 17.11
CA THR A 709 -5.72 16.46 18.49
C THR A 709 -7.12 17.06 18.65
N PRO A 710 -7.67 17.19 19.86
CA PRO A 710 -8.99 17.80 20.05
C PRO A 710 -9.12 19.23 19.47
N GLU A 711 -8.01 19.96 19.32
CA GLU A 711 -7.98 21.37 18.92
C GLU A 711 -7.80 21.60 17.42
N ASN A 712 -7.40 20.58 16.64
CA ASN A 712 -6.90 20.76 15.28
C ASN A 712 -7.79 20.18 14.17
N ILE A 713 -9.07 19.93 14.45
CA ILE A 713 -10.02 19.33 13.50
C ILE A 713 -10.15 20.09 12.16
N TRP A 714 -9.87 21.39 12.17
CA TRP A 714 -9.95 22.26 10.99
C TRP A 714 -8.60 22.53 10.32
N ASP A 715 -7.51 21.91 10.77
CA ASP A 715 -6.21 22.02 10.11
C ASP A 715 -6.32 21.52 8.66
N GLY A 716 -5.72 22.27 7.74
CA GLY A 716 -5.80 21.98 6.31
C GLY A 716 -7.08 22.43 5.60
N TRP A 717 -8.12 22.90 6.29
CA TRP A 717 -9.30 23.50 5.67
C TRP A 717 -9.06 24.97 5.28
N ALA A 718 -9.75 25.47 4.25
CA ALA A 718 -9.57 26.83 3.74
C ALA A 718 -10.71 27.79 4.10
N PHE A 719 -11.96 27.33 4.04
CA PHE A 719 -13.17 28.13 4.29
C PHE A 719 -13.16 29.53 3.63
N ARG A 720 -13.04 29.57 2.29
CA ARG A 720 -13.05 30.83 1.52
C ARG A 720 -14.47 31.38 1.39
N VAL A 721 -14.67 32.61 1.88
CA VAL A 721 -15.92 33.37 1.71
C VAL A 721 -16.04 33.89 0.28
N GLY A 722 -17.25 33.79 -0.29
CA GLY A 722 -17.59 34.25 -1.65
C GLY A 722 -17.82 35.74 -1.81
#